data_AF-A0A226GU36-F1
#
_entry.id   AF-A0A226GU36-F1
#
_cell.length_a   1.000
_cell.length_b   1.000
_cell.length_c   1.000
_cell.angle_alpha   90.00
_cell.angle_beta   90.00
_cell.angle_gamma   90.00
#
_symmetry.space_group_name_H-M   'P 1'
#
loop_
_entity.id
_entity.type
_entity.pdbx_description
1 polymer ?
#
loop_
_entity_poly.entity_id
_entity_poly.type
_entity_poly.pdbx_seq_one_letter_code
_entity_poly.pdbx_strand_id
1 'polypeptide(L)'
;MSFINSIIKVFVGDKSQKDVKALQPYLNKIKTFETSLMSLSHDELRARTVYFKQKIKDARADKDAKIASLKTEVETIEDIDKREDLYDAIDALEKEAYEISEKTLLEILPEAFSVVKETARRFKDNSFIEVSATAKDREFSASKAYITLEGDKAIWANKWNAAGKEITWDMIHYDVQLIGGMVLHEGKVAEMQTGEGKTLVATLPLYLNALTGNGVHLVTVNDYLAKRDSTWKAPLFEFHGLTVDCIDNHQPSTEQRKKAYDADITYGTNNEFGFDYLRDNMAHSPSDLVQRKHNYAIVDEVDSVLIDDARTPLIISGPVPQGDRHEFNELKPKIENLVSQQRQLANGFLAEAKKLIKEGNTKEGGFLLLRAYRSLPKNKALIKFLSEEGIKQLLQKTENQYMQDNNREMHKVDEALYFVIEEKNNQVELTDNGIQYLSGDTDSDFFVLPDIGTEIAAIEKQKLDKDAEAEARERLFQDFGVKSERIHTLTQLLKAYALFEKDVEYVIMDNKIMIVDEQTGRIMDGRRYSDGLHQAIEAKENVKIEAATQTFATVTLQNYFRMYNKLGGMTGTAVTEAGELWQIYKLDVVEIPTNRAISRQDKEDYIYKTTREKFNAVIEDVTELSKAGRPVLIGTTSVEISELLSRMLKMRGVTHNVLNAKMHKQEAQIVEEAGKAGVVTIATNMAGRGTDIKLSPEVKAAGGLAIVGTERHDSRRVDRQLRGRAGRQGDPGSSQFYVSLEDNLMRLFGSERVAKVMDRMGLQEGEVIQHSMMTKSIERAQKKVEENNFGVRKRLLEYDDVMNSQREVVYKRRRHALFGERLKLDIANMLYDTCEVIVSQNKVTNDFKAFEFDLIRYFGITSPIAESDFTKLTDIEITGKVYKEALAFYTEKTERSAREAFPIIKGVFEEPNNHFERIVVPFTDGIKTLNVVTDLKKAYDSEGSQLIADFEKNITLSIVDEAWKKHLRKMDELKQSVQLAVHEQKDPLLIYKLEAFNLFRGMLDNVNKEVISFLFKGDLPAQNVPEIHEAREVRQKENFKLSKDEVVNSEDINREAGETQQRQVTETIVRDMPKINRNDTVTVQEVATGNTETMKFKKAETLIASGEWVLVK
;
A
#
# COMPACT_ATOMS: atom_id res chain seq x y z
N MET A 1 21.05 6.67 -31.79
CA MET A 1 19.86 7.14 -31.05
C MET A 1 19.75 8.66 -30.99
N SER A 2 20.76 9.43 -30.56
CA SER A 2 20.67 10.91 -30.45
C SER A 2 20.37 11.63 -31.78
N PHE A 3 21.02 11.24 -32.89
CA PHE A 3 20.81 11.87 -34.20
C PHE A 3 19.40 11.59 -34.77
N ILE A 4 18.94 10.34 -34.67
CA ILE A 4 17.60 9.91 -35.11
C ILE A 4 16.50 10.56 -34.25
N ASN A 5 16.68 10.66 -32.92
CA ASN A 5 15.74 11.38 -32.06
C ASN A 5 15.73 12.89 -32.34
N SER A 6 16.87 13.49 -32.72
CA SER A 6 16.89 14.91 -33.14
C SER A 6 16.13 15.12 -34.46
N ILE A 7 16.25 14.19 -35.41
CA ILE A 7 15.52 14.23 -36.68
C ILE A 7 14.03 13.98 -36.46
N ILE A 8 13.64 13.02 -35.61
CA ILE A 8 12.24 12.76 -35.25
C ILE A 8 11.64 13.98 -34.52
N LYS A 9 12.37 14.64 -33.61
CA LYS A 9 11.93 15.89 -32.97
C LYS A 9 11.72 17.03 -33.99
N VAL A 10 12.55 17.10 -35.03
CA VAL A 10 12.41 18.10 -36.11
C VAL A 10 11.22 17.80 -37.02
N PHE A 11 10.89 16.54 -37.28
CA PHE A 11 9.78 16.13 -38.16
C PHE A 11 8.41 15.99 -37.46
N VAL A 12 8.38 15.59 -36.19
CA VAL A 12 7.14 15.29 -35.42
C VAL A 12 6.82 16.39 -34.38
N GLY A 13 7.78 17.28 -34.09
CA GLY A 13 7.70 18.27 -33.02
C GLY A 13 8.06 17.70 -31.65
N ASP A 14 8.39 18.57 -30.69
CA ASP A 14 8.59 18.17 -29.29
C ASP A 14 7.22 17.98 -28.62
N LYS A 15 6.94 16.76 -28.14
CA LYS A 15 5.68 16.41 -27.47
C LYS A 15 5.37 17.39 -26.33
N SER A 16 6.37 17.70 -25.49
CA SER A 16 6.21 18.65 -24.37
C SER A 16 5.79 20.03 -24.86
N GLN A 17 6.41 20.55 -25.93
CA GLN A 17 6.03 21.85 -26.49
C GLN A 17 4.61 21.84 -27.06
N LYS A 18 4.19 20.73 -27.68
CA LYS A 18 2.83 20.57 -28.20
C LYS A 18 1.80 20.55 -27.06
N ASP A 19 2.08 19.82 -25.99
CA ASP A 19 1.21 19.70 -24.82
C ASP A 19 1.06 21.05 -24.10
N VAL A 20 2.17 21.77 -23.87
CA VAL A 20 2.16 23.11 -23.28
C VAL A 20 1.40 24.10 -24.18
N LYS A 21 1.61 24.03 -25.50
CA LYS A 21 0.90 24.89 -26.47
C LYS A 21 -0.61 24.65 -26.47
N ALA A 22 -1.06 23.43 -26.22
CA ALA A 22 -2.48 23.10 -26.10
C ALA A 22 -3.15 23.78 -24.88
N LEU A 23 -2.38 24.03 -23.82
CA LEU A 23 -2.85 24.68 -22.59
C LEU A 23 -2.75 26.21 -22.62
N GLN A 24 -2.01 26.77 -23.58
CA GLN A 24 -1.82 28.22 -23.71
C GLN A 24 -3.13 29.03 -23.80
N PRO A 25 -4.19 28.59 -24.50
CA PRO A 25 -5.47 29.30 -24.52
C PRO A 25 -6.11 29.44 -23.14
N TYR A 26 -6.01 28.42 -22.29
CA TYR A 26 -6.51 28.46 -20.91
C TYR A 26 -5.66 29.38 -20.04
N LEU A 27 -4.32 29.33 -20.17
CA LEU A 27 -3.42 30.25 -19.48
C LEU A 27 -3.73 31.72 -19.84
N ASN A 28 -3.98 32.00 -21.11
CA ASN A 28 -4.36 33.34 -21.55
C ASN A 28 -5.70 33.77 -20.95
N LYS A 29 -6.70 32.87 -20.89
CA LYS A 29 -7.99 33.14 -20.23
C LYS A 29 -7.82 33.42 -18.74
N ILE A 30 -7.00 32.65 -18.01
CA ILE A 30 -6.68 32.90 -16.58
C ILE A 30 -6.23 34.35 -16.41
N LYS A 31 -5.28 34.80 -17.22
CA LYS A 31 -4.75 36.17 -17.15
C LYS A 31 -5.82 37.25 -17.38
N THR A 32 -6.85 36.99 -18.19
CA THR A 32 -7.92 37.97 -18.41
C THR A 32 -8.76 38.26 -17.17
N PHE A 33 -8.84 37.33 -16.21
CA PHE A 33 -9.58 37.52 -14.96
C PHE A 33 -8.78 38.24 -13.87
N GLU A 34 -7.45 38.40 -14.03
CA GLU A 34 -6.61 38.98 -12.97
C GLU A 34 -7.03 40.42 -12.61
N THR A 35 -7.30 41.26 -13.62
CA THR A 35 -7.66 42.67 -13.38
C THR A 35 -9.03 42.83 -12.73
N SER A 36 -10.02 42.03 -13.15
CA SER A 36 -11.37 42.08 -12.55
C SER A 36 -11.36 41.57 -11.12
N LEU A 37 -10.66 40.48 -10.82
CA LEU A 37 -10.58 39.91 -9.47
C LEU A 37 -9.81 40.81 -8.50
N MET A 38 -8.79 41.54 -8.96
CA MET A 38 -8.09 42.54 -8.14
C MET A 38 -9.02 43.63 -7.61
N SER A 39 -10.06 43.99 -8.38
CA SER A 39 -11.00 45.04 -8.00
C SER A 39 -12.05 44.60 -6.97
N LEU A 40 -12.20 43.29 -6.74
CA LEU A 40 -13.16 42.75 -5.78
C LEU A 40 -12.72 42.97 -4.34
N SER A 41 -13.67 43.22 -3.44
CA SER A 41 -13.47 43.12 -2.00
C SER A 41 -13.10 41.69 -1.57
N HIS A 42 -12.66 41.50 -0.32
CA HIS A 42 -12.36 40.16 0.21
C HIS A 42 -13.60 39.27 0.26
N ASP A 43 -14.75 39.83 0.65
CA ASP A 43 -16.03 39.12 0.70
C ASP A 43 -16.52 38.73 -0.71
N GLU A 44 -16.40 39.62 -1.70
CA GLU A 44 -16.77 39.31 -3.10
C GLU A 44 -15.87 38.23 -3.72
N LEU A 45 -14.58 38.20 -3.37
CA LEU A 45 -13.68 37.15 -3.82
C LEU A 45 -14.11 35.78 -3.28
N ARG A 46 -14.47 35.70 -1.99
CA ARG A 46 -15.00 34.47 -1.36
C ARG A 46 -16.33 34.04 -1.98
N ALA A 47 -17.19 35.00 -2.31
CA ALA A 47 -18.48 34.73 -2.94
C ALA A 47 -18.35 34.05 -4.32
N ARG A 48 -17.20 34.16 -5.01
CA ARG A 48 -16.95 33.41 -6.26
C ARG A 48 -17.02 31.90 -6.05
N THR A 49 -16.57 31.38 -4.91
CA THR A 49 -16.66 29.94 -4.60
C THR A 49 -18.10 29.47 -4.51
N VAL A 50 -18.97 30.26 -3.87
CA VAL A 50 -20.41 29.97 -3.78
C VAL A 50 -21.04 29.97 -5.17
N TYR A 51 -20.69 30.96 -5.99
CA TYR A 51 -21.12 31.03 -7.39
C TYR A 51 -20.71 29.78 -8.19
N PHE A 52 -19.46 29.32 -8.05
CA PHE A 52 -19.01 28.11 -8.75
C PHE A 52 -19.73 26.84 -8.29
N LYS A 53 -19.92 26.66 -6.97
CA LYS A 53 -20.69 25.52 -6.43
C LYS A 53 -22.12 25.52 -6.96
N GLN A 54 -22.76 26.68 -7.01
CA GLN A 54 -24.12 26.81 -7.56
C GLN A 54 -24.15 26.48 -9.06
N LYS A 55 -23.18 26.98 -9.85
CA LYS A 55 -23.10 26.68 -11.29
C LYS A 55 -22.98 25.16 -11.56
N ILE A 56 -22.21 24.44 -10.76
CA ILE A 56 -22.07 22.97 -10.86
C ILE A 56 -23.39 22.30 -10.50
N LYS A 57 -24.04 22.73 -9.41
CA LYS A 57 -25.34 22.19 -8.97
C LYS A 57 -26.42 22.40 -10.03
N ASP A 58 -26.50 23.60 -10.61
CA ASP A 58 -27.47 23.94 -11.66
C ASP A 58 -27.24 23.10 -12.92
N ALA A 59 -25.98 22.88 -13.31
CA ALA A 59 -25.64 22.05 -14.47
C ALA A 59 -26.10 20.60 -14.30
N ARG A 60 -26.08 20.07 -13.07
CA ARG A 60 -26.47 18.68 -12.76
C ARG A 60 -27.95 18.49 -12.40
N ALA A 61 -28.69 19.57 -12.15
CA ALA A 61 -30.00 19.52 -11.51
C ALA A 61 -31.00 18.56 -12.19
N ASP A 62 -31.02 18.49 -13.53
CA ASP A 62 -31.88 17.56 -14.29
C ASP A 62 -31.56 16.08 -13.98
N LYS A 63 -30.27 15.73 -13.94
CA LYS A 63 -29.82 14.35 -13.70
C LYS A 63 -29.99 13.96 -12.25
N ASP A 64 -29.61 14.85 -11.33
CA ASP A 64 -29.76 14.61 -9.89
C ASP A 64 -31.24 14.43 -9.50
N ALA A 65 -32.17 15.19 -10.11
CA ALA A 65 -33.61 15.02 -9.89
C ALA A 65 -34.14 13.66 -10.40
N LYS A 66 -33.67 13.20 -11.57
CA LYS A 66 -34.03 11.88 -12.12
C LYS A 66 -33.50 10.75 -11.24
N ILE A 67 -32.25 10.85 -10.78
CA ILE A 67 -31.65 9.87 -9.87
C ILE A 67 -32.45 9.77 -8.57
N ALA A 68 -32.81 10.92 -7.96
CA ALA A 68 -33.61 10.93 -6.74
C ALA A 68 -35.01 10.31 -6.94
N SER A 69 -35.65 10.58 -8.09
CA SER A 69 -36.94 9.97 -8.45
C SER A 69 -36.84 8.46 -8.58
N LEU A 70 -35.84 7.95 -9.33
CA LEU A 70 -35.65 6.51 -9.53
C LEU A 70 -35.29 5.79 -8.23
N LYS A 71 -34.47 6.40 -7.36
CA LYS A 71 -34.17 5.84 -6.03
C LYS A 71 -35.43 5.67 -5.18
N THR A 72 -36.33 6.66 -5.21
CA THR A 72 -37.63 6.57 -4.53
C THR A 72 -38.52 5.48 -5.13
N GLU A 73 -38.55 5.36 -6.46
CA GLU A 73 -39.31 4.32 -7.16
C GLU A 73 -38.82 2.90 -6.82
N VAL A 74 -37.50 2.70 -6.74
CA VAL A 74 -36.87 1.45 -6.32
C VAL A 74 -37.27 1.01 -4.91
N GLU A 75 -37.52 1.93 -3.99
CA GLU A 75 -37.98 1.61 -2.64
C GLU A 75 -39.43 1.09 -2.62
N THR A 76 -40.24 1.47 -3.60
CA THR A 76 -41.67 1.14 -3.67
C THR A 76 -42.02 -0.09 -4.52
N ILE A 77 -41.12 -0.53 -5.40
CA ILE A 77 -41.37 -1.66 -6.29
C ILE A 77 -40.97 -2.98 -5.63
N GLU A 78 -41.88 -3.95 -5.65
CA GLU A 78 -41.65 -5.33 -5.18
C GLU A 78 -41.03 -6.23 -6.27
N ASP A 79 -41.31 -5.94 -7.54
CA ASP A 79 -40.84 -6.69 -8.72
C ASP A 79 -39.31 -6.58 -8.88
N ILE A 80 -38.61 -7.71 -8.75
CA ILE A 80 -37.15 -7.79 -8.71
C ILE A 80 -36.52 -7.38 -10.05
N ASP A 81 -37.11 -7.83 -11.18
CA ASP A 81 -36.58 -7.56 -12.52
C ASP A 81 -36.66 -6.07 -12.85
N LYS A 82 -37.78 -5.43 -12.48
CA LYS A 82 -37.93 -3.97 -12.63
C LYS A 82 -36.95 -3.18 -11.77
N ARG A 83 -36.59 -3.68 -10.58
CA ARG A 83 -35.60 -3.02 -9.72
C ARG A 83 -34.22 -3.04 -10.36
N GLU A 84 -33.83 -4.14 -11.00
CA GLU A 84 -32.57 -4.23 -11.74
C GLU A 84 -32.47 -3.16 -12.83
N ASP A 85 -33.48 -3.07 -13.70
CA ASP A 85 -33.55 -2.05 -14.77
C ASP A 85 -33.41 -0.62 -14.22
N LEU A 86 -34.06 -0.32 -13.09
CA LEU A 86 -33.99 0.99 -12.45
C LEU A 86 -32.62 1.28 -11.85
N TYR A 87 -31.98 0.28 -11.25
CA TYR A 87 -30.62 0.40 -10.72
C TYR A 87 -29.59 0.66 -11.83
N ASP A 88 -29.72 -0.02 -12.96
CA ASP A 88 -28.85 0.21 -14.12
C ASP A 88 -29.08 1.61 -14.72
N ALA A 89 -30.32 2.09 -14.76
CA ALA A 89 -30.64 3.45 -15.15
C ALA A 89 -30.05 4.50 -14.19
N ILE A 90 -30.07 4.24 -12.88
CA ILE A 90 -29.44 5.10 -11.87
C ILE A 90 -27.92 5.15 -12.11
N ASP A 91 -27.27 4.01 -12.30
CA ASP A 91 -25.82 3.93 -12.51
C ASP A 91 -25.39 4.70 -13.78
N ALA A 92 -26.19 4.59 -14.86
CA ALA A 92 -25.97 5.35 -16.08
C ALA A 92 -26.13 6.87 -15.87
N LEU A 93 -27.17 7.31 -15.16
CA LEU A 93 -27.39 8.72 -14.85
C LEU A 93 -26.31 9.30 -13.93
N GLU A 94 -25.82 8.53 -12.95
CA GLU A 94 -24.72 8.95 -12.07
C GLU A 94 -23.44 9.21 -12.89
N LYS A 95 -23.17 8.36 -13.89
CA LYS A 95 -22.04 8.57 -14.83
C LYS A 95 -22.22 9.83 -15.67
N GLU A 96 -23.41 10.05 -16.23
CA GLU A 96 -23.69 11.27 -17.00
C GLU A 96 -23.57 12.54 -16.12
N ALA A 97 -24.06 12.50 -14.88
CA ALA A 97 -23.95 13.61 -13.93
C ALA A 97 -22.48 13.94 -13.60
N TYR A 98 -21.63 12.91 -13.49
CA TYR A 98 -20.19 13.08 -13.32
C TYR A 98 -19.55 13.72 -14.56
N GLU A 99 -19.87 13.27 -15.77
CA GLU A 99 -19.35 13.85 -17.02
C GLU A 99 -19.75 15.33 -17.18
N ILE A 100 -20.98 15.69 -16.81
CA ILE A 100 -21.46 17.09 -16.77
C ILE A 100 -20.64 17.91 -15.76
N SER A 101 -20.32 17.34 -14.60
CA SER A 101 -19.50 17.99 -13.59
C SER A 101 -18.12 18.30 -14.13
N GLU A 102 -17.44 17.33 -14.74
CA GLU A 102 -16.10 17.50 -15.32
C GLU A 102 -16.09 18.56 -16.43
N LYS A 103 -17.08 18.56 -17.32
CA LYS A 103 -17.22 19.61 -18.35
C LYS A 103 -17.39 20.99 -17.71
N THR A 104 -18.22 21.11 -16.68
CA THR A 104 -18.46 22.38 -15.97
C THR A 104 -17.19 22.85 -15.25
N LEU A 105 -16.41 21.94 -14.66
CA LEU A 105 -15.13 22.24 -14.03
C LEU A 105 -14.15 22.86 -15.04
N LEU A 106 -14.04 22.31 -16.26
CA LEU A 106 -13.21 22.87 -17.33
C LEU A 106 -13.64 24.27 -17.75
N GLU A 107 -14.95 24.55 -17.76
CA GLU A 107 -15.46 25.89 -18.07
C GLU A 107 -15.09 26.92 -17.01
N ILE A 108 -15.20 26.57 -15.72
CA ILE A 108 -14.88 27.49 -14.61
C ILE A 108 -13.38 27.56 -14.31
N LEU A 109 -12.58 26.59 -14.77
CA LEU A 109 -11.16 26.44 -14.45
C LEU A 109 -10.38 27.75 -14.56
N PRO A 110 -10.48 28.54 -15.67
CA PRO A 110 -9.68 29.74 -15.79
C PRO A 110 -9.95 30.76 -14.70
N GLU A 111 -11.22 30.92 -14.32
CA GLU A 111 -11.62 31.86 -13.30
C GLU A 111 -11.29 31.31 -11.90
N ALA A 112 -11.57 30.03 -11.64
CA ALA A 112 -11.26 29.36 -10.38
C ALA A 112 -9.76 29.42 -10.05
N PHE A 113 -8.88 29.17 -11.03
CA PHE A 113 -7.43 29.28 -10.83
C PHE A 113 -7.00 30.73 -10.55
N SER A 114 -7.65 31.69 -11.21
CA SER A 114 -7.40 33.11 -10.96
C SER A 114 -7.83 33.53 -9.56
N VAL A 115 -8.95 33.00 -9.05
CA VAL A 115 -9.41 33.22 -7.65
C VAL A 115 -8.38 32.71 -6.66
N VAL A 116 -7.88 31.48 -6.82
CA VAL A 116 -6.84 30.91 -5.94
C VAL A 116 -5.54 31.72 -5.98
N LYS A 117 -5.09 32.10 -7.19
CA LYS A 117 -3.91 32.95 -7.38
C LYS A 117 -4.08 34.31 -6.71
N GLU A 118 -5.26 34.91 -6.85
CA GLU A 118 -5.60 36.19 -6.22
C GLU A 118 -5.62 36.09 -4.69
N THR A 119 -6.21 35.03 -4.14
CA THR A 119 -6.18 34.77 -2.70
C THR A 119 -4.75 34.61 -2.19
N ALA A 120 -3.91 33.83 -2.88
CA ALA A 120 -2.49 33.67 -2.52
C ALA A 120 -1.75 35.02 -2.50
N ARG A 121 -2.01 35.90 -3.47
CA ARG A 121 -1.48 37.26 -3.48
C ARG A 121 -1.96 38.09 -2.29
N ARG A 122 -3.25 38.06 -1.96
CA ARG A 122 -3.80 38.82 -0.81
C ARG A 122 -3.19 38.38 0.52
N PHE A 123 -2.97 37.08 0.73
CA PHE A 123 -2.28 36.59 1.92
C PHE A 123 -0.80 37.01 1.96
N LYS A 124 -0.15 37.12 0.80
CA LYS A 124 1.24 37.59 0.72
C LYS A 124 1.36 39.09 1.02
N ASP A 125 0.48 39.89 0.45
CA ASP A 125 0.59 41.34 0.47
C ASP A 125 0.02 41.97 1.76
N ASN A 126 -0.77 41.22 2.54
CA ASN A 126 -1.39 41.69 3.78
C ASN A 126 -1.01 40.81 4.97
N SER A 127 -0.75 41.42 6.14
CA SER A 127 -0.49 40.67 7.39
C SER A 127 -1.73 39.96 7.94
N PHE A 128 -2.90 40.53 7.66
CA PHE A 128 -4.19 39.92 7.95
C PHE A 128 -5.21 40.32 6.88
N ILE A 129 -6.25 39.53 6.72
CA ILE A 129 -7.38 39.80 5.83
C ILE A 129 -8.65 39.86 6.67
N GLU A 130 -9.36 40.99 6.61
CA GLU A 130 -10.64 41.17 7.29
C GLU A 130 -11.80 40.86 6.32
N VAL A 131 -12.74 40.04 6.78
CA VAL A 131 -13.95 39.62 6.03
C VAL A 131 -15.15 39.55 6.95
N SER A 132 -16.34 39.51 6.38
CA SER A 132 -17.58 39.28 7.13
C SER A 132 -17.64 37.82 7.59
N ALA A 133 -17.96 37.58 8.87
CA ALA A 133 -17.92 36.25 9.47
C ALA A 133 -19.07 35.36 8.98
N THR A 134 -18.73 34.30 8.25
CA THR A 134 -19.64 33.23 7.82
C THR A 134 -19.82 32.18 8.92
N ALA A 135 -20.77 31.24 8.74
CA ALA A 135 -20.91 30.11 9.65
C ALA A 135 -19.63 29.25 9.73
N LYS A 136 -18.94 29.06 8.59
CA LYS A 136 -17.68 28.32 8.54
C LYS A 136 -16.53 29.06 9.22
N ASP A 137 -16.47 30.38 9.12
CA ASP A 137 -15.46 31.16 9.86
C ASP A 137 -15.60 30.98 11.37
N ARG A 138 -16.84 30.96 11.86
CA ARG A 138 -17.14 30.72 13.28
C ARG A 138 -16.71 29.32 13.71
N GLU A 139 -17.05 28.29 12.92
CA GLU A 139 -16.61 26.91 13.16
C GLU A 139 -15.07 26.79 13.18
N PHE A 140 -14.38 27.38 12.20
CA PHE A 140 -12.93 27.30 12.12
C PHE A 140 -12.24 28.09 13.24
N SER A 141 -12.78 29.24 13.65
CA SER A 141 -12.20 30.05 14.73
C SER A 141 -12.06 29.31 16.07
N ALA A 142 -12.88 28.27 16.29
CA ALA A 142 -12.82 27.45 17.51
C ALA A 142 -11.57 26.55 17.57
N SER A 143 -11.02 26.16 16.41
CA SER A 143 -9.94 25.16 16.32
C SER A 143 -8.69 25.65 15.58
N LYS A 144 -8.78 26.73 14.80
CA LYS A 144 -7.72 27.20 13.90
C LYS A 144 -7.14 28.53 14.37
N ALA A 145 -5.85 28.54 14.68
CA ALA A 145 -5.17 29.71 15.23
C ALA A 145 -5.00 30.89 14.26
N TYR A 146 -5.19 30.67 12.94
CA TYR A 146 -5.10 31.74 11.92
C TYR A 146 -6.40 32.50 11.70
N ILE A 147 -7.46 32.19 12.46
CA ILE A 147 -8.75 32.88 12.36
C ILE A 147 -9.14 33.37 13.74
N THR A 148 -9.49 34.64 13.82
CA THR A 148 -10.03 35.27 15.04
C THR A 148 -11.32 36.01 14.70
N LEU A 149 -12.25 36.04 15.64
CA LEU A 149 -13.52 36.76 15.48
C LEU A 149 -13.49 38.07 16.25
N GLU A 150 -13.90 39.15 15.58
CA GLU A 150 -14.12 40.47 16.18
C GLU A 150 -15.54 40.93 15.83
N GLY A 151 -16.50 40.62 16.71
CA GLY A 151 -17.92 40.87 16.45
C GLY A 151 -18.42 40.07 15.24
N ASP A 152 -18.92 40.77 14.23
CA ASP A 152 -19.40 40.17 12.96
C ASP A 152 -18.30 40.02 11.90
N LYS A 153 -17.04 40.31 12.25
CA LYS A 153 -15.87 40.18 11.36
C LYS A 153 -15.03 38.97 11.73
N ALA A 154 -14.44 38.35 10.71
CA ALA A 154 -13.42 37.32 10.84
C ALA A 154 -12.09 37.86 10.29
N ILE A 155 -11.04 37.75 11.10
CA ILE A 155 -9.69 38.20 10.77
C ILE A 155 -8.84 36.97 10.50
N TRP A 156 -8.34 36.88 9.27
CA TRP A 156 -7.50 35.80 8.77
C TRP A 156 -6.04 36.23 8.78
N ALA A 157 -5.21 35.60 9.61
CA ALA A 157 -3.79 35.89 9.67
C ALA A 157 -3.02 35.29 8.48
N ASN A 158 -1.98 35.98 8.02
CA ASN A 158 -1.07 35.41 7.01
C ASN A 158 0.07 34.55 7.58
N LYS A 159 0.08 34.37 8.91
CA LYS A 159 1.11 33.67 9.65
C LYS A 159 0.49 32.68 10.62
N TRP A 160 0.96 31.44 10.63
CA TRP A 160 0.46 30.39 11.52
C TRP A 160 1.47 29.27 11.75
N ASN A 161 1.21 28.44 12.75
CA ASN A 161 2.00 27.24 13.01
C ASN A 161 1.53 26.10 12.10
N ALA A 162 2.45 25.54 11.31
CA ALA A 162 2.24 24.30 10.56
C ALA A 162 3.26 23.24 11.03
N ALA A 163 2.76 22.15 11.60
CA ALA A 163 3.55 21.02 12.11
C ALA A 163 4.70 21.41 13.07
N GLY A 164 4.49 22.41 13.93
CA GLY A 164 5.44 22.88 14.94
C GLY A 164 6.34 24.03 14.49
N LYS A 165 6.14 24.58 13.28
CA LYS A 165 6.92 25.71 12.75
C LYS A 165 6.01 26.86 12.36
N GLU A 166 6.40 28.07 12.74
CA GLU A 166 5.72 29.28 12.32
C GLU A 166 6.05 29.60 10.86
N ILE A 167 5.02 29.67 10.01
CA ILE A 167 5.12 29.94 8.58
C ILE A 167 4.36 31.21 8.27
N THR A 168 4.95 32.09 7.47
CA THR A 168 4.28 33.24 6.85
C THR A 168 4.03 32.94 5.38
N TRP A 169 2.83 33.21 4.88
CA TRP A 169 2.51 33.05 3.48
C TRP A 169 3.20 34.12 2.62
N ASP A 170 4.09 33.71 1.73
CA ASP A 170 4.92 34.61 0.91
C ASP A 170 4.89 34.27 -0.60
N MET A 171 3.95 33.42 -1.03
CA MET A 171 3.92 32.81 -2.37
C MET A 171 2.79 33.34 -3.26
N ILE A 172 3.07 33.46 -4.57
CA ILE A 172 2.10 33.69 -5.65
C ILE A 172 2.39 32.71 -6.78
N HIS A 173 1.36 32.18 -7.43
CA HIS A 173 1.52 31.23 -8.52
C HIS A 173 2.20 31.84 -9.76
N TYR A 174 3.21 31.15 -10.31
CA TYR A 174 3.83 31.43 -11.60
C TYR A 174 3.02 30.83 -12.77
N ASP A 175 3.26 31.30 -13.99
CA ASP A 175 2.61 30.77 -15.20
C ASP A 175 2.86 29.26 -15.38
N VAL A 176 4.09 28.80 -15.14
CA VAL A 176 4.44 27.37 -15.22
C VAL A 176 3.69 26.53 -14.18
N GLN A 177 3.36 27.12 -13.02
CA GLN A 177 2.59 26.46 -11.98
C GLN A 177 1.10 26.39 -12.34
N LEU A 178 0.56 27.40 -13.03
CA LEU A 178 -0.79 27.34 -13.59
C LEU A 178 -0.91 26.24 -14.65
N ILE A 179 0.11 26.08 -15.51
CA ILE A 179 0.19 24.97 -16.48
C ILE A 179 0.24 23.62 -15.76
N GLY A 180 1.10 23.48 -14.75
CA GLY A 180 1.15 22.26 -13.93
C GLY A 180 -0.20 21.93 -13.29
N GLY A 181 -0.92 22.92 -12.77
CA GLY A 181 -2.26 22.73 -12.21
C GLY A 181 -3.30 22.28 -13.23
N MET A 182 -3.22 22.78 -14.47
CA MET A 182 -4.07 22.34 -15.58
C MET A 182 -3.80 20.88 -15.95
N VAL A 183 -2.52 20.50 -16.07
CA VAL A 183 -2.10 19.11 -16.35
C VAL A 183 -2.62 18.16 -15.26
N LEU A 184 -2.50 18.54 -13.99
CA LEU A 184 -3.04 17.74 -12.88
C LEU A 184 -4.55 17.57 -12.99
N HIS A 185 -5.29 18.65 -13.29
CA HIS A 185 -6.75 18.59 -13.45
C HIS A 185 -7.19 17.69 -14.60
N GLU A 186 -6.42 17.61 -15.69
CA GLU A 186 -6.66 16.68 -16.82
C GLU A 186 -6.43 15.20 -16.46
N GLY A 187 -5.98 14.87 -15.25
CA GLY A 187 -5.67 13.49 -14.86
C GLY A 187 -4.35 13.00 -15.45
N LYS A 188 -3.34 13.88 -15.50
CA LYS A 188 -2.00 13.58 -16.03
C LYS A 188 -0.93 13.78 -14.96
N VAL A 189 0.30 13.38 -15.29
CA VAL A 189 1.48 13.63 -14.48
C VAL A 189 2.17 14.91 -14.92
N ALA A 190 2.28 15.89 -14.01
CA ALA A 190 3.07 17.09 -14.20
C ALA A 190 4.51 16.85 -13.72
N GLU A 191 5.46 16.70 -14.66
CA GLU A 191 6.89 16.70 -14.33
C GLU A 191 7.36 18.16 -14.13
N MET A 192 7.56 18.54 -12.88
CA MET A 192 8.04 19.86 -12.46
C MET A 192 9.32 19.70 -11.64
N GLN A 193 10.41 20.32 -12.09
CA GLN A 193 11.69 20.26 -11.42
C GLN A 193 11.59 20.66 -9.93
N THR A 194 12.41 20.05 -9.09
CA THR A 194 12.35 20.30 -7.65
C THR A 194 12.67 21.76 -7.35
N GLY A 195 11.82 22.42 -6.54
CA GLY A 195 11.91 23.86 -6.28
C GLY A 195 10.99 24.73 -7.16
N GLU A 196 10.25 24.14 -8.12
CA GLU A 196 9.21 24.86 -8.88
C GLU A 196 7.89 25.02 -8.09
N GLY A 197 7.81 24.55 -6.84
CA GLY A 197 6.65 24.77 -5.96
C GLY A 197 5.50 23.77 -6.15
N LYS A 198 5.79 22.47 -6.29
CA LYS A 198 4.80 21.38 -6.47
C LYS A 198 3.63 21.42 -5.47
N THR A 199 3.92 21.59 -4.18
CA THR A 199 2.88 21.71 -3.14
C THR A 199 1.94 22.91 -3.35
N LEU A 200 2.43 24.01 -3.93
CA LEU A 200 1.60 25.17 -4.28
C LEU A 200 0.81 24.93 -5.57
N VAL A 201 1.36 24.19 -6.52
CA VAL A 201 0.68 23.83 -7.78
C VAL A 201 -0.57 23.00 -7.49
N ALA A 202 -0.48 22.02 -6.59
CA ALA A 202 -1.60 21.17 -6.21
C ALA A 202 -2.81 21.95 -5.67
N THR A 203 -2.63 23.15 -5.10
CA THR A 203 -3.76 23.91 -4.56
C THR A 203 -4.78 24.31 -5.62
N LEU A 204 -4.35 24.47 -6.87
CA LEU A 204 -5.21 24.85 -7.99
C LEU A 204 -6.24 23.75 -8.33
N PRO A 205 -5.81 22.51 -8.72
CA PRO A 205 -6.74 21.43 -9.00
C PRO A 205 -7.44 20.90 -7.74
N LEU A 206 -6.83 20.95 -6.55
CA LEU A 206 -7.50 20.58 -5.30
C LEU A 206 -8.72 21.48 -5.06
N TYR A 207 -8.55 22.81 -5.14
CA TYR A 207 -9.64 23.76 -4.99
C TYR A 207 -10.74 23.51 -6.03
N LEU A 208 -10.37 23.42 -7.31
CA LEU A 208 -11.33 23.27 -8.40
C LEU A 208 -12.19 22.00 -8.26
N ASN A 209 -11.56 20.85 -8.03
CA ASN A 209 -12.28 19.57 -7.99
C ASN A 209 -13.07 19.40 -6.68
N ALA A 210 -12.64 20.02 -5.58
CA ALA A 210 -13.36 20.05 -4.32
C ALA A 210 -14.72 20.77 -4.41
N LEU A 211 -14.91 21.67 -5.39
CA LEU A 211 -16.19 22.37 -5.61
C LEU A 211 -17.36 21.44 -5.91
N THR A 212 -17.08 20.20 -6.35
CA THR A 212 -18.12 19.19 -6.60
C THR A 212 -18.74 18.62 -5.32
N GLY A 213 -18.06 18.73 -4.17
CA GLY A 213 -18.45 18.05 -2.92
C GLY A 213 -18.21 16.54 -2.91
N ASN A 214 -17.69 15.96 -4.00
CA ASN A 214 -17.39 14.52 -4.09
C ASN A 214 -16.07 14.16 -3.42
N GLY A 215 -15.27 15.16 -3.04
CA GLY A 215 -13.99 14.96 -2.39
C GLY A 215 -12.76 14.86 -3.25
N VAL A 216 -11.63 15.23 -2.68
CA VAL A 216 -10.32 15.10 -3.32
C VAL A 216 -9.27 14.61 -2.33
N HIS A 217 -8.46 13.64 -2.75
CA HIS A 217 -7.37 13.10 -1.95
C HIS A 217 -6.02 13.62 -2.44
N LEU A 218 -5.20 14.18 -1.54
CA LEU A 218 -3.77 14.44 -1.80
C LEU A 218 -2.94 13.37 -1.10
N VAL A 219 -2.25 12.56 -1.89
CA VAL A 219 -1.39 11.48 -1.38
C VAL A 219 0.05 11.96 -1.34
N THR A 220 0.71 11.74 -0.20
CA THR A 220 2.13 12.04 0.01
C THR A 220 2.90 10.78 0.41
N VAL A 221 4.23 10.86 0.37
CA VAL A 221 5.13 9.74 0.69
C VAL A 221 5.31 9.46 2.19
N ASN A 222 4.98 10.42 3.08
CA ASN A 222 5.06 10.20 4.52
C ASN A 222 4.10 11.10 5.30
N ASP A 223 3.82 10.72 6.55
CA ASP A 223 2.83 11.36 7.40
C ASP A 223 3.22 12.79 7.79
N TYR A 224 4.51 13.06 7.99
CA TYR A 224 5.00 14.41 8.29
C TYR A 224 4.66 15.39 7.15
N LEU A 225 4.89 15.02 5.89
CA LEU A 225 4.54 15.85 4.74
C LEU A 225 3.03 16.02 4.61
N ALA A 226 2.24 14.95 4.81
CA ALA A 226 0.78 15.02 4.80
C ALA A 226 0.26 16.03 5.84
N LYS A 227 0.75 15.94 7.09
CA LYS A 227 0.37 16.82 8.22
C LYS A 227 0.84 18.25 8.02
N ARG A 228 2.07 18.43 7.56
CA ARG A 228 2.66 19.75 7.28
C ARG A 228 1.88 20.45 6.17
N ASP A 229 1.68 19.79 5.04
CA ASP A 229 1.12 20.42 3.84
C ASP A 229 -0.38 20.66 3.96
N SER A 230 -1.12 19.75 4.63
CA SER A 230 -2.53 20.00 4.98
C SER A 230 -2.67 21.26 5.83
N THR A 231 -1.89 21.40 6.90
CA THR A 231 -1.93 22.58 7.78
C THR A 231 -1.40 23.83 7.10
N TRP A 232 -0.38 23.70 6.26
CA TRP A 232 0.23 24.84 5.56
C TRP A 232 -0.67 25.37 4.43
N LYS A 233 -1.42 24.53 3.72
CA LYS A 233 -2.28 24.98 2.61
C LYS A 233 -3.73 25.21 3.03
N ALA A 234 -4.17 24.68 4.18
CA ALA A 234 -5.53 24.82 4.67
C ALA A 234 -6.11 26.25 4.58
N PRO A 235 -5.42 27.34 5.01
CA PRO A 235 -6.02 28.67 4.97
C PRO A 235 -6.41 29.14 3.56
N LEU A 236 -5.71 28.68 2.51
CA LEU A 236 -6.04 29.02 1.14
C LEU A 236 -7.39 28.42 0.69
N PHE A 237 -7.79 27.29 1.25
CA PHE A 237 -9.05 26.61 0.95
C PHE A 237 -10.16 26.99 1.93
N GLU A 238 -9.84 27.02 3.23
CA GLU A 238 -10.78 27.34 4.30
C GLU A 238 -11.25 28.80 4.22
N PHE A 239 -10.42 29.72 3.73
CA PHE A 239 -10.85 31.10 3.41
C PHE A 239 -12.03 31.11 2.44
N HIS A 240 -12.08 30.14 1.52
CA HIS A 240 -13.17 29.94 0.56
C HIS A 240 -14.28 29.01 1.08
N GLY A 241 -14.26 28.67 2.37
CA GLY A 241 -15.28 27.84 3.02
C GLY A 241 -15.20 26.35 2.69
N LEU A 242 -14.07 25.88 2.16
CA LEU A 242 -13.79 24.44 1.98
C LEU A 242 -13.17 23.85 3.24
N THR A 243 -13.44 22.58 3.52
CA THR A 243 -12.83 21.86 4.66
C THR A 243 -11.58 21.07 4.24
N VAL A 244 -10.55 21.08 5.09
CA VAL A 244 -9.29 20.35 4.88
C VAL A 244 -8.93 19.58 6.14
N ASP A 245 -8.62 18.31 5.99
CA ASP A 245 -8.08 17.50 7.08
C ASP A 245 -7.06 16.46 6.58
N CYS A 246 -6.33 15.85 7.51
CA CYS A 246 -5.34 14.82 7.24
C CYS A 246 -5.65 13.55 8.05
N ILE A 247 -5.78 12.41 7.36
CA ILE A 247 -6.13 11.13 7.98
C ILE A 247 -5.06 10.64 8.95
N ASP A 248 -3.79 10.97 8.71
CA ASP A 248 -2.67 10.60 9.58
C ASP A 248 -2.69 11.31 10.95
N ASN A 249 -3.59 12.29 11.16
CA ASN A 249 -3.84 12.89 12.48
C ASN A 249 -4.72 12.01 13.39
N HIS A 250 -5.45 11.07 12.79
CA HIS A 250 -6.53 10.36 13.46
C HIS A 250 -6.28 8.86 13.46
N GLN A 251 -6.65 8.20 14.57
CA GLN A 251 -6.57 6.75 14.62
C GLN A 251 -7.54 6.11 13.62
N PRO A 252 -7.17 4.98 13.00
CA PRO A 252 -8.06 4.26 12.10
C PRO A 252 -9.41 3.87 12.71
N SER A 253 -10.45 3.76 11.87
CA SER A 253 -11.79 3.30 12.25
C SER A 253 -12.41 4.11 13.41
N THR A 254 -12.14 5.42 13.44
CA THR A 254 -12.73 6.37 14.40
C THR A 254 -13.63 7.37 13.69
N GLU A 255 -14.56 8.00 14.44
CA GLU A 255 -15.40 9.07 13.92
C GLU A 255 -14.58 10.27 13.40
N GLN A 256 -13.44 10.56 14.04
CA GLN A 256 -12.52 11.60 13.57
C GLN A 256 -11.92 11.24 12.20
N ARG A 257 -11.56 9.96 11.99
CA ARG A 257 -11.08 9.45 10.70
C ARG A 257 -12.13 9.62 9.61
N LYS A 258 -13.39 9.30 9.91
CA LYS A 258 -14.53 9.49 9.01
C LYS A 258 -14.74 10.97 8.66
N LYS A 259 -14.73 11.86 9.67
CA LYS A 259 -14.79 13.32 9.46
C LYS A 259 -13.66 13.84 8.57
N ALA A 260 -12.47 13.27 8.66
CA ALA A 260 -11.35 13.65 7.81
C ALA A 260 -11.56 13.26 6.33
N TYR A 261 -12.23 12.13 6.06
CA TYR A 261 -12.67 11.76 4.72
C TYR A 261 -13.87 12.55 4.22
N ASP A 262 -14.76 12.99 5.12
CA ASP A 262 -15.90 13.85 4.80
C ASP A 262 -15.48 15.29 4.44
N ALA A 263 -14.24 15.68 4.75
CA ALA A 263 -13.68 16.96 4.34
C ALA A 263 -13.69 17.12 2.81
N ASP A 264 -13.78 18.35 2.29
CA ASP A 264 -13.72 18.61 0.85
C ASP A 264 -12.36 18.14 0.26
N ILE A 265 -11.27 18.31 1.04
CA ILE A 265 -9.91 17.90 0.69
C ILE A 265 -9.31 17.08 1.84
N THR A 266 -8.85 15.88 1.52
CA THR A 266 -8.26 14.93 2.48
C THR A 266 -6.80 14.66 2.12
N TYR A 267 -5.89 14.95 3.04
CA TYR A 267 -4.47 14.61 2.90
C TYR A 267 -4.18 13.27 3.58
N GLY A 268 -3.25 12.51 3.02
CA GLY A 268 -2.80 11.28 3.66
C GLY A 268 -1.60 10.62 3.00
N THR A 269 -1.16 9.51 3.58
CA THR A 269 -0.17 8.61 2.95
C THR A 269 -0.86 7.53 2.13
N ASN A 270 -0.16 7.02 1.10
CA ASN A 270 -0.63 5.91 0.26
C ASN A 270 -1.05 4.67 1.09
N ASN A 271 -0.28 4.37 2.14
CA ASN A 271 -0.54 3.23 3.02
C ASN A 271 -1.85 3.42 3.80
N GLU A 272 -2.05 4.59 4.41
CA GLU A 272 -3.25 4.87 5.20
C GLU A 272 -4.52 4.84 4.34
N PHE A 273 -4.48 5.42 3.14
CA PHE A 273 -5.58 5.34 2.17
C PHE A 273 -5.88 3.90 1.75
N GLY A 274 -4.86 3.10 1.43
CA GLY A 274 -5.06 1.71 1.02
C GLY A 274 -5.53 0.80 2.17
N PHE A 275 -5.03 0.97 3.38
CA PHE A 275 -5.47 0.20 4.54
C PHE A 275 -6.88 0.56 5.00
N ASP A 276 -7.28 1.83 4.93
CA ASP A 276 -8.68 2.20 5.18
C ASP A 276 -9.63 1.58 4.15
N TYR A 277 -9.23 1.52 2.88
CA TYR A 277 -10.01 0.77 1.88
C TYR A 277 -10.13 -0.71 2.23
N LEU A 278 -9.05 -1.37 2.65
CA LEU A 278 -9.11 -2.77 3.06
C LEU A 278 -10.00 -2.97 4.30
N ARG A 279 -9.90 -2.06 5.30
CA ARG A 279 -10.74 -2.08 6.50
C ARG A 279 -12.22 -1.87 6.19
N ASP A 280 -12.54 -0.92 5.31
CA ASP A 280 -13.91 -0.62 4.90
C ASP A 280 -14.57 -1.84 4.22
N ASN A 281 -13.82 -2.61 3.42
CA ASN A 281 -14.34 -3.84 2.81
C ASN A 281 -14.43 -5.03 3.77
N MET A 282 -13.94 -4.88 5.00
CA MET A 282 -14.10 -5.81 6.11
C MET A 282 -15.12 -5.33 7.15
N ALA A 283 -15.76 -4.17 6.95
CA ALA A 283 -16.73 -3.62 7.88
C ALA A 283 -17.99 -4.49 8.00
N HIS A 284 -18.55 -4.56 9.21
CA HIS A 284 -19.79 -5.29 9.50
C HIS A 284 -21.02 -4.37 9.60
N SER A 285 -20.80 -3.06 9.76
CA SER A 285 -21.85 -2.03 9.76
C SER A 285 -21.50 -0.87 8.82
N PRO A 286 -22.47 -0.24 8.14
CA PRO A 286 -22.27 1.00 7.39
C PRO A 286 -21.65 2.14 8.22
N SER A 287 -21.89 2.16 9.54
CA SER A 287 -21.30 3.15 10.44
C SER A 287 -19.77 3.09 10.47
N ASP A 288 -19.20 1.89 10.30
CA ASP A 288 -17.78 1.62 10.45
C ASP A 288 -16.95 2.04 9.23
N LEU A 289 -17.63 2.30 8.11
CA LEU A 289 -17.00 2.82 6.89
C LEU A 289 -16.49 4.24 7.14
N VAL A 290 -15.22 4.45 6.81
CA VAL A 290 -14.57 5.77 6.93
C VAL A 290 -14.42 6.46 5.57
N GLN A 291 -14.24 5.72 4.47
CA GLN A 291 -14.04 6.32 3.14
C GLN A 291 -15.38 6.57 2.42
N ARG A 292 -15.31 7.54 1.51
CA ARG A 292 -16.32 7.79 0.47
C ARG A 292 -15.89 7.21 -0.87
N LYS A 293 -16.75 7.33 -1.88
CA LYS A 293 -16.45 6.92 -3.27
C LYS A 293 -15.18 7.63 -3.78
N HIS A 294 -14.26 6.86 -4.40
CA HIS A 294 -12.99 7.37 -4.93
C HIS A 294 -13.19 8.31 -6.13
N ASN A 295 -13.13 9.62 -5.88
CA ASN A 295 -13.41 10.64 -6.88
C ASN A 295 -12.15 11.12 -7.63
N TYR A 296 -11.29 11.89 -6.95
CA TYR A 296 -10.05 12.40 -7.54
C TYR A 296 -8.89 12.26 -6.56
N ALA A 297 -7.76 11.72 -7.02
CA ALA A 297 -6.51 11.68 -6.28
C ALA A 297 -5.40 12.42 -7.02
N ILE A 298 -4.62 13.20 -6.28
CA ILE A 298 -3.33 13.71 -6.73
C ILE A 298 -2.25 13.01 -5.92
N VAL A 299 -1.33 12.35 -6.62
CA VAL A 299 -0.18 11.69 -5.99
C VAL A 299 1.03 12.60 -6.08
N ASP A 300 1.46 13.16 -4.94
CA ASP A 300 2.75 13.83 -4.85
C ASP A 300 3.86 12.80 -4.89
N GLU A 301 4.96 13.16 -5.57
CA GLU A 301 6.09 12.26 -5.79
C GLU A 301 5.64 10.92 -6.41
N VAL A 302 4.82 11.03 -7.47
CA VAL A 302 4.13 9.91 -8.13
C VAL A 302 5.05 8.76 -8.53
N ASP A 303 6.30 9.07 -8.89
CA ASP A 303 7.30 8.07 -9.23
C ASP A 303 7.68 7.20 -8.04
N SER A 304 7.71 7.74 -6.82
CA SER A 304 7.96 6.88 -5.67
C SER A 304 6.74 6.16 -5.16
N VAL A 305 5.56 6.76 -5.23
CA VAL A 305 4.34 6.10 -4.75
C VAL A 305 3.87 5.02 -5.72
N LEU A 306 3.86 5.31 -7.03
CA LEU A 306 3.31 4.41 -8.05
C LEU A 306 4.35 3.50 -8.72
N ILE A 307 5.65 3.71 -8.47
CA ILE A 307 6.72 2.85 -9.01
C ILE A 307 7.52 2.22 -7.87
N ASP A 308 8.13 3.02 -6.99
CA ASP A 308 9.00 2.48 -5.93
C ASP A 308 8.22 1.69 -4.86
N ASP A 309 7.14 2.25 -4.32
CA ASP A 309 6.32 1.63 -3.28
C ASP A 309 5.37 0.55 -3.84
N ALA A 310 5.11 0.61 -5.15
CA ALA A 310 4.23 -0.32 -5.86
C ALA A 310 4.85 -1.73 -6.05
N ARG A 311 6.03 -1.97 -5.46
CA ARG A 311 6.70 -3.29 -5.42
C ARG A 311 6.07 -4.27 -4.44
N THR A 312 5.32 -3.78 -3.45
CA THR A 312 4.74 -4.61 -2.38
C THR A 312 3.24 -4.36 -2.25
N PRO A 313 2.38 -5.40 -2.17
CA PRO A 313 0.97 -5.21 -1.87
C PRO A 313 0.75 -4.78 -0.41
N LEU A 314 -0.42 -4.19 -0.15
CA LEU A 314 -0.91 -3.91 1.20
C LEU A 314 -1.73 -5.11 1.67
N ILE A 315 -1.44 -5.63 2.86
CA ILE A 315 -2.06 -6.85 3.39
C ILE A 315 -2.56 -6.62 4.82
N ILE A 316 -3.79 -7.05 5.08
CA ILE A 316 -4.34 -7.22 6.43
C ILE A 316 -4.35 -8.72 6.73
N SER A 317 -3.71 -9.12 7.82
CA SER A 317 -3.70 -10.51 8.27
C SER A 317 -4.22 -10.65 9.70
N GLY A 318 -4.81 -11.80 10.01
CA GLY A 318 -5.29 -12.15 11.35
C GLY A 318 -4.87 -13.57 11.76
N PRO A 319 -4.91 -13.90 13.06
CA PRO A 319 -4.48 -15.21 13.55
C PRO A 319 -5.41 -16.34 13.10
N VAL A 320 -4.83 -17.50 12.78
CA VAL A 320 -5.57 -18.71 12.41
C VAL A 320 -6.06 -19.44 13.66
N PRO A 321 -7.35 -19.82 13.76
CA PRO A 321 -7.85 -20.66 14.84
C PRO A 321 -7.11 -22.01 14.83
N GLN A 322 -6.55 -22.43 15.97
CA GLN A 322 -5.70 -23.64 16.16
C GLN A 322 -4.20 -23.51 15.83
N GLY A 323 -3.66 -22.30 15.69
CA GLY A 323 -2.22 -22.09 15.48
C GLY A 323 -1.28 -22.51 16.63
N ASP A 324 -1.79 -22.99 17.77
CA ASP A 324 -0.98 -23.26 18.98
C ASP A 324 -0.15 -24.56 18.93
N ARG A 325 -0.39 -25.46 17.96
CA ARG A 325 0.48 -26.63 17.71
C ARG A 325 1.60 -26.24 16.75
N HIS A 326 2.71 -25.77 17.30
CA HIS A 326 3.88 -25.42 16.49
C HIS A 326 4.86 -26.60 16.38
N GLU A 327 4.89 -27.25 15.20
CA GLU A 327 5.95 -28.21 14.84
C GLU A 327 7.37 -27.61 14.99
N PHE A 328 7.48 -26.28 14.96
CA PHE A 328 8.71 -25.53 15.24
C PHE A 328 9.39 -25.94 16.56
N ASN A 329 8.62 -26.20 17.62
CA ASN A 329 9.18 -26.59 18.92
C ASN A 329 9.81 -27.99 18.89
N GLU A 330 9.27 -28.90 18.08
CA GLU A 330 9.76 -30.28 17.94
C GLU A 330 10.98 -30.35 17.01
N LEU A 331 10.98 -29.57 15.92
CA LEU A 331 12.05 -29.57 14.92
C LEU A 331 13.25 -28.71 15.30
N LYS A 332 13.07 -27.66 16.12
CA LYS A 332 14.14 -26.73 16.50
C LYS A 332 15.42 -27.43 17.00
N PRO A 333 15.39 -28.38 17.96
CA PRO A 333 16.60 -29.01 18.47
C PRO A 333 17.36 -29.79 17.39
N LYS A 334 16.64 -30.42 16.45
CA LYS A 334 17.23 -31.17 15.35
C LYS A 334 17.99 -30.23 14.39
N ILE A 335 17.37 -29.10 14.06
CA ILE A 335 17.97 -28.10 13.14
C ILE A 335 19.13 -27.35 13.80
N GLU A 336 19.02 -27.00 15.08
CA GLU A 336 20.12 -26.38 15.82
C GLU A 336 21.37 -27.28 15.84
N ASN A 337 21.19 -28.59 16.07
CA ASN A 337 22.27 -29.57 16.00
C ASN A 337 22.87 -29.69 14.59
N LEU A 338 22.03 -29.78 13.55
CA LEU A 338 22.48 -29.84 12.15
C LEU A 338 23.36 -28.62 11.78
N VAL A 339 22.91 -27.41 12.13
CA VAL A 339 23.63 -26.15 11.87
C VAL A 339 24.94 -26.08 12.65
N SER A 340 24.97 -26.61 13.89
CA SER A 340 26.18 -26.71 14.69
C SER A 340 27.23 -27.62 14.03
N GLN A 341 26.81 -28.79 13.53
CA GLN A 341 27.70 -29.72 12.81
C GLN A 341 28.24 -29.09 11.51
N GLN A 342 27.37 -28.42 10.74
CA GLN A 342 27.78 -27.69 9.54
C GLN A 342 28.81 -26.59 9.87
N ARG A 343 28.64 -25.84 10.96
CA ARG A 343 29.61 -24.83 11.42
C ARG A 343 30.99 -25.41 11.70
N GLN A 344 31.05 -26.60 12.29
CA GLN A 344 32.32 -27.27 12.56
C GLN A 344 33.03 -27.67 11.26
N LEU A 345 32.29 -28.26 10.30
CA LEU A 345 32.81 -28.60 8.98
C LEU A 345 33.31 -27.37 8.22
N ALA A 346 32.53 -26.30 8.19
CA ALA A 346 32.88 -25.03 7.54
C ALA A 346 34.22 -24.46 8.03
N ASN A 347 34.42 -24.44 9.36
CA ASN A 347 35.65 -23.94 9.97
C ASN A 347 36.84 -24.88 9.68
N GLY A 348 36.61 -26.20 9.64
CA GLY A 348 37.60 -27.19 9.24
C GLY A 348 38.10 -26.97 7.81
N PHE A 349 37.17 -26.86 6.85
CA PHE A 349 37.50 -26.60 5.44
C PHE A 349 38.24 -25.26 5.27
N LEU A 350 37.83 -24.21 5.98
CA LEU A 350 38.51 -22.91 5.94
C LEU A 350 39.94 -22.98 6.49
N ALA A 351 40.16 -23.69 7.59
CA ALA A 351 41.50 -23.83 8.19
C ALA A 351 42.44 -24.59 7.25
N GLU A 352 41.95 -25.66 6.63
CA GLU A 352 42.73 -26.46 5.67
C GLU A 352 42.98 -25.71 4.36
N ALA A 353 41.99 -24.97 3.85
CA ALA A 353 42.14 -24.08 2.70
C ALA A 353 43.25 -23.03 2.94
N LYS A 354 43.24 -22.36 4.11
CA LYS A 354 44.29 -21.41 4.50
C LYS A 354 45.67 -22.04 4.50
N LYS A 355 45.79 -23.26 5.03
CA LYS A 355 47.05 -24.01 5.07
C LYS A 355 47.55 -24.33 3.66
N LEU A 356 46.72 -24.94 2.82
CA LEU A 356 47.10 -25.36 1.46
C LEU A 356 47.42 -24.18 0.53
N ILE A 357 46.66 -23.08 0.62
CA ILE A 357 46.92 -21.86 -0.15
C ILE A 357 48.27 -21.26 0.27
N LYS A 358 48.58 -21.24 1.57
CA LYS A 358 49.87 -20.77 2.09
C LYS A 358 51.04 -21.66 1.66
N GLU A 359 50.80 -22.97 1.51
CA GLU A 359 51.76 -23.96 0.99
C GLU A 359 51.90 -23.93 -0.55
N GLY A 360 51.12 -23.08 -1.25
CA GLY A 360 51.16 -22.92 -2.71
C GLY A 360 50.25 -23.88 -3.50
N ASN A 361 49.49 -24.76 -2.83
CA ASN A 361 48.52 -25.64 -3.47
C ASN A 361 47.18 -24.91 -3.68
N THR A 362 47.14 -24.05 -4.69
CA THR A 362 45.94 -23.22 -4.98
C THR A 362 44.77 -24.03 -5.52
N LYS A 363 45.01 -25.21 -6.11
CA LYS A 363 43.94 -26.04 -6.71
C LYS A 363 43.08 -26.68 -5.62
N GLU A 364 43.72 -27.39 -4.70
CA GLU A 364 43.03 -28.08 -3.60
C GLU A 364 42.61 -27.10 -2.49
N GLY A 365 43.46 -26.10 -2.21
CA GLY A 365 43.10 -24.99 -1.33
C GLY A 365 41.91 -24.17 -1.84
N GLY A 366 41.83 -23.94 -3.16
CA GLY A 366 40.69 -23.28 -3.80
C GLY A 366 39.40 -24.11 -3.74
N PHE A 367 39.49 -25.44 -3.86
CA PHE A 367 38.34 -26.35 -3.71
C PHE A 367 37.76 -26.32 -2.30
N LEU A 368 38.62 -26.44 -1.28
CA LEU A 368 38.19 -26.35 0.12
C LEU A 368 37.70 -24.95 0.50
N LEU A 369 38.26 -23.90 -0.11
CA LEU A 369 37.75 -22.54 0.03
C LEU A 369 36.33 -22.40 -0.54
N LEU A 370 36.07 -22.99 -1.73
CA LEU A 370 34.73 -23.01 -2.32
C LEU A 370 33.74 -23.80 -1.46
N ARG A 371 34.16 -24.95 -0.90
CA ARG A 371 33.35 -25.76 0.01
C ARG A 371 33.04 -25.02 1.31
N ALA A 372 34.02 -24.32 1.89
CA ALA A 372 33.80 -23.46 3.06
C ALA A 372 32.80 -22.34 2.75
N TYR A 373 32.91 -21.73 1.55
CA TYR A 373 31.98 -20.68 1.10
C TYR A 373 30.55 -21.18 0.89
N ARG A 374 30.35 -22.32 0.21
CA ARG A 374 29.01 -22.92 0.04
C ARG A 374 28.40 -23.44 1.35
N SER A 375 29.23 -23.77 2.34
CA SER A 375 28.75 -24.22 3.65
C SER A 375 28.16 -23.08 4.50
N LEU A 376 28.89 -21.96 4.65
CA LEU A 376 28.55 -20.80 5.48
C LEU A 376 29.24 -19.54 4.93
N PRO A 377 28.65 -18.88 3.93
CA PRO A 377 29.29 -17.75 3.24
C PRO A 377 29.46 -16.52 4.15
N LYS A 378 28.50 -16.28 5.06
CA LYS A 378 28.52 -15.18 6.05
C LYS A 378 29.47 -15.41 7.25
N ASN A 379 30.29 -16.48 7.24
CA ASN A 379 31.22 -16.72 8.34
C ASN A 379 32.30 -15.61 8.41
N LYS A 380 32.37 -14.89 9.54
CA LYS A 380 33.31 -13.77 9.76
C LYS A 380 34.78 -14.13 9.48
N ALA A 381 35.21 -15.35 9.79
CA ALA A 381 36.58 -15.81 9.55
C ALA A 381 36.87 -16.06 8.06
N LEU A 382 35.84 -16.43 7.29
CA LEU A 382 35.89 -16.59 5.84
C LEU A 382 35.91 -15.22 5.15
N ILE A 383 34.99 -14.32 5.50
CA ILE A 383 34.91 -12.95 4.94
C ILE A 383 36.24 -12.22 5.09
N LYS A 384 36.85 -12.29 6.28
CA LYS A 384 38.16 -11.70 6.54
C LYS A 384 39.24 -12.27 5.62
N PHE A 385 39.22 -13.58 5.37
CA PHE A 385 40.19 -14.24 4.49
C PHE A 385 39.96 -13.91 3.01
N LEU A 386 38.70 -13.81 2.57
CA LEU A 386 38.34 -13.38 1.22
C LEU A 386 38.74 -11.92 0.91
N SER A 387 38.95 -11.11 1.95
CA SER A 387 39.42 -9.72 1.81
C SER A 387 40.94 -9.60 1.61
N GLU A 388 41.68 -10.70 1.76
CA GLU A 388 43.11 -10.75 1.47
C GLU A 388 43.36 -10.79 -0.05
N GLU A 389 44.52 -10.26 -0.47
CA GLU A 389 44.85 -10.09 -1.88
C GLU A 389 44.87 -11.43 -2.64
N GLY A 390 44.16 -11.51 -3.77
CA GLY A 390 44.12 -12.69 -4.64
C GLY A 390 43.22 -13.86 -4.18
N ILE A 391 42.78 -13.90 -2.91
CA ILE A 391 41.98 -15.02 -2.38
C ILE A 391 40.58 -15.08 -3.00
N LYS A 392 39.91 -13.93 -3.12
CA LYS A 392 38.59 -13.85 -3.77
C LYS A 392 38.62 -14.25 -5.24
N GLN A 393 39.69 -13.87 -5.95
CA GLN A 393 39.90 -14.29 -7.34
C GLN A 393 40.12 -15.80 -7.45
N LEU A 394 40.82 -16.41 -6.48
CA LEU A 394 40.99 -17.85 -6.44
C LEU A 394 39.65 -18.58 -6.22
N LEU A 395 38.83 -18.11 -5.28
CA LEU A 395 37.47 -18.64 -5.06
C LEU A 395 36.65 -18.60 -6.34
N GLN A 396 36.59 -17.43 -7.00
CA GLN A 396 35.81 -17.25 -8.24
C GLN A 396 36.33 -18.11 -9.38
N LYS A 397 37.66 -18.25 -9.51
CA LYS A 397 38.26 -19.12 -10.53
C LYS A 397 37.89 -20.59 -10.30
N THR A 398 37.91 -21.03 -9.05
CA THR A 398 37.48 -22.39 -8.69
C THR A 398 35.97 -22.56 -8.92
N GLU A 399 35.13 -21.63 -8.48
CA GLU A 399 33.67 -21.65 -8.71
C GLU A 399 33.36 -21.80 -10.21
N ASN A 400 33.96 -20.97 -11.05
CA ASN A 400 33.78 -21.02 -12.51
C ASN A 400 34.17 -22.39 -13.12
N GLN A 401 35.17 -23.07 -12.55
CA GLN A 401 35.57 -24.40 -13.00
C GLN A 401 34.48 -25.44 -12.71
N TYR A 402 33.81 -25.37 -11.56
CA TYR A 402 32.73 -26.28 -11.18
C TYR A 402 31.37 -25.90 -11.81
N MET A 403 31.24 -24.66 -12.29
CA MET A 403 30.05 -24.19 -13.03
C MET A 403 30.12 -24.40 -14.56
N GLN A 404 31.30 -24.70 -15.13
CA GLN A 404 31.55 -24.69 -16.58
C GLN A 404 30.64 -25.60 -17.43
N ASP A 405 30.07 -26.65 -16.83
CA ASP A 405 29.15 -27.61 -17.47
C ASP A 405 27.78 -27.65 -16.77
N ASN A 406 27.14 -26.48 -16.60
CA ASN A 406 25.82 -26.35 -15.98
C ASN A 406 25.76 -27.00 -14.58
N ASN A 407 26.77 -26.71 -13.74
CA ASN A 407 26.90 -27.21 -12.36
C ASN A 407 27.01 -28.74 -12.21
N ARG A 408 27.29 -29.50 -13.28
CA ARG A 408 27.37 -30.97 -13.24
C ARG A 408 28.33 -31.51 -12.17
N GLU A 409 29.41 -30.81 -11.91
CA GLU A 409 30.45 -31.20 -10.96
C GLU A 409 30.24 -30.60 -9.55
N MET A 410 29.20 -29.78 -9.35
CA MET A 410 28.93 -29.09 -8.08
C MET A 410 28.61 -30.05 -6.94
N HIS A 411 27.98 -31.20 -7.24
CA HIS A 411 27.72 -32.25 -6.27
C HIS A 411 28.98 -32.70 -5.52
N LYS A 412 30.18 -32.64 -6.13
CA LYS A 412 31.45 -32.99 -5.47
C LYS A 412 31.84 -31.98 -4.39
N VAL A 413 31.47 -30.72 -4.56
CA VAL A 413 31.70 -29.68 -3.55
C VAL A 413 30.72 -29.89 -2.39
N ASP A 414 29.46 -30.18 -2.73
CA ASP A 414 28.34 -30.23 -1.79
C ASP A 414 28.24 -31.57 -1.02
N GLU A 415 28.83 -32.65 -1.55
CA GLU A 415 28.79 -34.00 -0.99
C GLU A 415 29.11 -34.06 0.51
N ALA A 416 30.06 -33.26 0.98
CA ALA A 416 30.49 -33.30 2.38
C ALA A 416 29.65 -32.41 3.32
N LEU A 417 28.66 -31.68 2.79
CA LEU A 417 27.83 -30.73 3.52
C LEU A 417 26.52 -31.38 3.96
N TYR A 418 25.92 -30.90 5.04
CA TYR A 418 24.57 -31.29 5.47
C TYR A 418 23.46 -30.45 4.80
N PHE A 419 23.79 -29.21 4.48
CA PHE A 419 22.96 -28.33 3.67
C PHE A 419 23.86 -27.35 2.91
N VAL A 420 23.32 -26.80 1.84
CA VAL A 420 24.02 -25.84 0.98
C VAL A 420 23.33 -24.50 1.10
N ILE A 421 24.12 -23.44 1.20
CA ILE A 421 23.62 -22.07 1.14
C ILE A 421 23.96 -21.50 -0.22
N GLU A 422 22.94 -21.25 -1.04
CA GLU A 422 23.09 -20.51 -2.27
C GLU A 422 22.79 -19.03 -2.01
N GLU A 423 23.85 -18.28 -1.67
CA GLU A 423 23.76 -16.86 -1.33
C GLU A 423 23.17 -16.01 -2.48
N LYS A 424 23.36 -16.44 -3.74
CA LYS A 424 22.78 -15.75 -4.91
C LYS A 424 21.26 -15.83 -4.98
N ASN A 425 20.66 -16.87 -4.38
CA ASN A 425 19.21 -17.11 -4.43
C ASN A 425 18.54 -17.02 -3.05
N ASN A 426 19.31 -16.83 -1.98
CA ASN A 426 18.87 -16.96 -0.58
C ASN A 426 18.07 -18.25 -0.32
N GLN A 427 18.56 -19.32 -0.93
CA GLN A 427 18.03 -20.66 -0.77
C GLN A 427 18.95 -21.46 0.13
N VAL A 428 18.32 -22.29 0.97
CA VAL A 428 19.02 -23.27 1.78
C VAL A 428 18.39 -24.62 1.45
N GLU A 429 19.20 -25.51 0.90
CA GLU A 429 18.77 -26.84 0.49
C GLU A 429 19.46 -27.90 1.34
N LEU A 430 18.69 -28.87 1.81
CA LEU A 430 19.24 -30.06 2.47
C LEU A 430 19.95 -30.93 1.44
N THR A 431 21.13 -31.44 1.80
CA THR A 431 21.80 -32.48 1.02
C THR A 431 21.32 -33.85 1.45
N ASP A 432 21.69 -34.89 0.69
CA ASP A 432 21.44 -36.29 1.06
C ASP A 432 21.98 -36.61 2.47
N ASN A 433 23.16 -36.08 2.82
CA ASN A 433 23.74 -36.22 4.15
C ASN A 433 22.91 -35.52 5.24
N GLY A 434 22.33 -34.36 4.92
CA GLY A 434 21.40 -33.65 5.81
C GLY A 434 20.12 -34.44 6.05
N ILE A 435 19.52 -34.97 4.99
CA ILE A 435 18.33 -35.81 5.06
C ILE A 435 18.62 -37.05 5.92
N GLN A 436 19.72 -37.75 5.64
CA GLN A 436 20.11 -38.95 6.39
C GLN A 436 20.36 -38.64 7.87
N TYR A 437 20.99 -37.50 8.18
CA TYR A 437 21.22 -37.07 9.56
C TYR A 437 19.90 -36.79 10.31
N LEU A 438 18.95 -36.13 9.65
CA LEU A 438 17.65 -35.80 10.25
C LEU A 438 16.72 -37.03 10.39
N SER A 439 16.85 -38.01 9.48
CA SER A 439 16.07 -39.25 9.47
C SER A 439 16.57 -40.33 10.43
N GLY A 440 17.73 -40.17 11.06
CA GLY A 440 18.39 -41.25 11.83
C GLY A 440 17.57 -41.92 12.94
N ASP A 441 16.59 -41.22 13.53
CA ASP A 441 15.70 -41.72 14.60
C ASP A 441 14.26 -42.01 14.11
N THR A 442 13.99 -41.93 12.80
CA THR A 442 12.65 -42.05 12.17
C THR A 442 12.70 -42.90 10.90
N ASP A 443 11.55 -43.20 10.28
CA ASP A 443 11.51 -43.88 8.98
C ASP A 443 12.31 -43.10 7.91
N SER A 444 12.94 -43.81 6.97
CA SER A 444 13.71 -43.19 5.88
C SER A 444 12.87 -42.23 5.03
N ASP A 445 11.56 -42.47 4.99
CA ASP A 445 10.58 -41.75 4.17
C ASP A 445 9.90 -40.60 4.93
N PHE A 446 10.34 -40.31 6.17
CA PHE A 446 9.72 -39.33 7.06
C PHE A 446 9.85 -37.87 6.57
N PHE A 447 10.87 -37.58 5.75
CA PHE A 447 11.14 -36.25 5.15
C PHE A 447 11.11 -36.25 3.62
N VAL A 448 10.67 -37.34 2.98
CA VAL A 448 10.60 -37.46 1.52
C VAL A 448 9.14 -37.31 1.08
N LEU A 449 8.87 -36.36 0.20
CA LEU A 449 7.54 -36.19 -0.40
C LEU A 449 7.27 -37.33 -1.39
N PRO A 450 6.16 -38.08 -1.24
CA PRO A 450 5.77 -39.06 -2.24
C PRO A 450 5.30 -38.35 -3.52
N ASP A 451 5.60 -38.93 -4.69
CA ASP A 451 5.06 -38.47 -5.95
C ASP A 451 3.56 -38.79 -6.02
N ILE A 452 2.74 -37.76 -5.83
CA ILE A 452 1.27 -37.85 -5.85
C ILE A 452 0.79 -38.52 -7.15
N GLY A 453 1.38 -38.20 -8.30
CA GLY A 453 0.94 -38.77 -9.57
C GLY A 453 1.15 -40.28 -9.64
N THR A 454 2.28 -40.75 -9.12
CA THR A 454 2.63 -42.17 -9.08
C THR A 454 1.79 -42.93 -8.06
N GLU A 455 1.52 -42.33 -6.89
CA GLU A 455 0.66 -42.92 -5.85
C GLU A 455 -0.82 -42.91 -6.22
N ILE A 456 -1.34 -41.86 -6.85
CA ILE A 456 -2.71 -41.83 -7.39
C ILE A 456 -2.88 -42.90 -8.47
N ALA A 457 -1.91 -43.04 -9.38
CA ALA A 457 -1.96 -44.09 -10.40
C ALA A 457 -1.90 -45.51 -9.78
N ALA A 458 -1.24 -45.66 -8.63
CA ALA A 458 -1.26 -46.90 -7.85
C ALA A 458 -2.62 -47.16 -7.19
N ILE A 459 -3.28 -46.13 -6.64
CA ILE A 459 -4.63 -46.20 -6.07
C ILE A 459 -5.67 -46.52 -7.16
N GLU A 460 -5.61 -45.85 -8.31
CA GLU A 460 -6.49 -46.10 -9.47
C GLU A 460 -6.35 -47.53 -10.00
N LYS A 461 -5.12 -48.09 -9.97
CA LYS A 461 -4.86 -49.48 -10.36
C LYS A 461 -5.48 -50.51 -9.41
N GLN A 462 -5.78 -50.15 -8.16
CA GLN A 462 -6.41 -51.04 -7.19
C GLN A 462 -7.90 -51.31 -7.49
N LYS A 463 -8.52 -50.54 -8.41
CA LYS A 463 -9.94 -50.69 -8.80
C LYS A 463 -10.88 -50.76 -7.60
N LEU A 464 -10.69 -49.85 -6.65
CA LEU A 464 -11.55 -49.72 -5.48
C LEU A 464 -12.94 -49.21 -5.89
N ASP A 465 -13.90 -49.37 -4.99
CA ASP A 465 -15.19 -48.67 -5.07
C ASP A 465 -14.95 -47.14 -5.05
N LYS A 466 -15.88 -46.34 -5.61
CA LYS A 466 -15.69 -44.89 -5.77
C LYS A 466 -15.54 -44.14 -4.43
N ASP A 467 -16.25 -44.57 -3.38
CA ASP A 467 -16.16 -43.93 -2.06
C ASP A 467 -14.84 -44.34 -1.38
N ALA A 468 -14.43 -45.61 -1.50
CA ALA A 468 -13.16 -46.10 -0.98
C ALA A 468 -11.94 -45.51 -1.72
N GLU A 469 -12.06 -45.25 -3.03
CA GLU A 469 -11.05 -44.57 -3.83
C GLU A 469 -10.92 -43.10 -3.44
N ALA A 470 -12.04 -42.41 -3.22
CA ALA A 470 -12.06 -41.04 -2.72
C ALA A 470 -11.42 -40.96 -1.32
N GLU A 471 -11.75 -41.87 -0.41
CA GLU A 471 -11.16 -41.92 0.93
C GLU A 471 -9.65 -42.23 0.90
N ALA A 472 -9.20 -43.12 0.02
CA ALA A 472 -7.78 -43.41 -0.15
C ALA A 472 -7.00 -42.22 -0.73
N ARG A 473 -7.58 -41.52 -1.72
CA ARG A 473 -7.03 -40.26 -2.24
C ARG A 473 -7.00 -39.19 -1.16
N GLU A 474 -8.07 -39.05 -0.38
CA GLU A 474 -8.15 -38.08 0.71
C GLU A 474 -7.11 -38.35 1.80
N ARG A 475 -6.89 -39.61 2.19
CA ARG A 475 -5.81 -40.00 3.11
C ARG A 475 -4.42 -39.71 2.54
N LEU A 476 -4.19 -39.97 1.25
CA LEU A 476 -2.93 -39.64 0.57
C LEU A 476 -2.69 -38.12 0.57
N PHE A 477 -3.71 -37.32 0.26
CA PHE A 477 -3.63 -35.86 0.30
C PHE A 477 -3.43 -35.34 1.72
N GLN A 478 -4.03 -35.99 2.73
CA GLN A 478 -3.85 -35.64 4.13
C GLN A 478 -2.41 -35.94 4.60
N ASP A 479 -1.86 -37.12 4.29
CA ASP A 479 -0.47 -37.48 4.62
C ASP A 479 0.52 -36.59 3.87
N PHE A 480 0.27 -36.31 2.59
CA PHE A 480 1.04 -35.35 1.81
C PHE A 480 0.99 -33.95 2.42
N GLY A 481 -0.19 -33.49 2.85
CA GLY A 481 -0.37 -32.20 3.50
C GLY A 481 0.46 -32.07 4.78
N VAL A 482 0.41 -33.08 5.65
CA VAL A 482 1.19 -33.11 6.90
C VAL A 482 2.69 -33.16 6.63
N LYS A 483 3.15 -34.00 5.68
CA LYS A 483 4.58 -34.08 5.32
C LYS A 483 5.08 -32.79 4.67
N SER A 484 4.28 -32.18 3.80
CA SER A 484 4.58 -30.91 3.14
C SER A 484 4.70 -29.78 4.17
N GLU A 485 3.76 -29.67 5.11
CA GLU A 485 3.80 -28.68 6.18
C GLU A 485 5.05 -28.82 7.07
N ARG A 486 5.46 -30.07 7.33
CA ARG A 486 6.69 -30.35 8.08
C ARG A 486 7.96 -29.97 7.34
N ILE A 487 8.07 -30.35 6.07
CA ILE A 487 9.22 -29.98 5.23
C ILE A 487 9.30 -28.46 5.10
N HIS A 488 8.15 -27.79 4.98
CA HIS A 488 8.06 -26.35 4.98
C HIS A 488 8.59 -25.74 6.28
N THR A 489 8.07 -26.19 7.43
CA THR A 489 8.51 -25.76 8.77
C THR A 489 10.02 -25.96 8.96
N LEU A 490 10.53 -27.12 8.52
CA LEU A 490 11.94 -27.45 8.57
C LEU A 490 12.77 -26.48 7.72
N THR A 491 12.36 -26.25 6.48
CA THR A 491 13.03 -25.33 5.55
C THR A 491 13.06 -23.91 6.11
N GLN A 492 11.95 -23.43 6.69
CA GLN A 492 11.88 -22.11 7.32
C GLN A 492 12.79 -22.01 8.55
N LEU A 493 12.86 -23.05 9.40
CA LEU A 493 13.82 -23.10 10.51
C LEU A 493 15.26 -23.05 10.00
N LEU A 494 15.59 -23.89 9.02
CA LEU A 494 16.93 -23.93 8.46
C LEU A 494 17.32 -22.58 7.86
N LYS A 495 16.40 -21.93 7.14
CA LYS A 495 16.54 -20.58 6.61
C LYS A 495 16.75 -19.55 7.72
N ALA A 496 15.96 -19.60 8.80
CA ALA A 496 16.10 -18.71 9.95
C ALA A 496 17.46 -18.86 10.63
N TYR A 497 18.00 -20.07 10.76
CA TYR A 497 19.33 -20.30 11.35
C TYR A 497 20.49 -19.91 10.42
N ALA A 498 20.34 -20.13 9.11
CA ALA A 498 21.42 -19.98 8.13
C ALA A 498 21.53 -18.58 7.51
N LEU A 499 20.39 -17.89 7.28
CA LEU A 499 20.36 -16.63 6.54
C LEU A 499 20.06 -15.39 7.38
N PHE A 500 19.32 -15.53 8.48
CA PHE A 500 18.85 -14.41 9.31
C PHE A 500 19.62 -14.28 10.62
N GLU A 501 20.35 -13.19 10.78
CA GLU A 501 21.11 -12.86 11.97
C GLU A 501 20.41 -11.79 12.82
N LYS A 502 20.55 -11.96 14.13
CA LYS A 502 20.09 -10.98 15.10
C LYS A 502 20.94 -9.70 14.97
N ASP A 503 20.27 -8.56 15.11
CA ASP A 503 20.82 -7.20 14.99
C ASP A 503 21.25 -6.82 13.56
N VAL A 504 20.88 -7.63 12.56
CA VAL A 504 21.10 -7.37 11.13
C VAL A 504 19.75 -7.32 10.42
N GLU A 505 19.09 -8.46 10.26
CA GLU A 505 17.78 -8.54 9.61
C GLU A 505 16.62 -8.30 10.60
N TYR A 506 16.82 -8.56 11.89
CA TYR A 506 15.82 -8.32 12.93
C TYR A 506 16.44 -8.02 14.29
N VAL A 507 15.66 -7.40 15.19
CA VAL A 507 16.01 -7.16 16.60
C VAL A 507 14.94 -7.72 17.52
N ILE A 508 15.30 -7.97 18.79
CA ILE A 508 14.36 -8.43 19.81
C ILE A 508 14.00 -7.26 20.72
N MET A 509 12.73 -6.87 20.76
CA MET A 509 12.22 -5.82 21.64
C MET A 509 10.94 -6.29 22.31
N ASP A 510 10.79 -6.04 23.62
CA ASP A 510 9.61 -6.43 24.40
C ASP A 510 9.18 -7.90 24.21
N ASN A 511 10.16 -8.80 24.11
CA ASN A 511 9.95 -10.23 23.83
C ASN A 511 9.17 -10.49 22.52
N LYS A 512 9.47 -9.71 21.47
CA LYS A 512 8.97 -9.86 20.10
C LYS A 512 10.09 -9.64 19.09
N ILE A 513 9.97 -10.27 17.92
CA ILE A 513 10.86 -10.05 16.78
C ILE A 513 10.39 -8.82 16.01
N MET A 514 11.28 -7.86 15.83
CA MET A 514 11.04 -6.66 15.05
C MET A 514 11.95 -6.65 13.83
N ILE A 515 11.39 -6.54 12.64
CA ILE A 515 12.16 -6.54 11.39
C ILE A 515 12.92 -5.24 11.25
N VAL A 516 14.17 -5.34 10.78
CA VAL A 516 14.98 -4.19 10.38
C VAL A 516 14.97 -4.11 8.87
N ASP A 517 14.55 -2.97 8.34
CA ASP A 517 14.60 -2.67 6.91
C ASP A 517 16.06 -2.60 6.44
N GLU A 518 16.42 -3.40 5.45
CA GLU A 518 17.82 -3.58 5.00
C GLU A 518 18.39 -2.30 4.34
N GLN A 519 17.54 -1.48 3.70
CA GLN A 519 17.98 -0.27 3.00
C GLN A 519 18.15 0.93 3.94
N THR A 520 17.37 0.97 5.02
CA THR A 520 17.25 2.16 5.88
C THR A 520 17.68 1.92 7.33
N GLY A 521 17.84 0.67 7.74
CA GLY A 521 18.11 0.28 9.14
C GLY A 521 16.98 0.68 10.10
N ARG A 522 15.76 0.82 9.59
CA ARG A 522 14.55 1.18 10.36
C ARG A 522 13.93 -0.06 10.99
N ILE A 523 13.48 0.06 12.23
CA ILE A 523 12.65 -0.95 12.87
C ILE A 523 11.24 -0.81 12.30
N MET A 524 10.74 -1.87 11.67
CA MET A 524 9.47 -1.87 10.99
C MET A 524 8.39 -2.43 11.91
N ASP A 525 7.78 -1.55 12.70
CA ASP A 525 6.69 -1.92 13.60
C ASP A 525 5.46 -2.42 12.81
N GLY A 526 4.82 -3.47 13.34
CA GLY A 526 3.71 -4.18 12.71
C GLY A 526 4.09 -5.17 11.59
N ARG A 527 5.33 -5.18 11.08
CA ARG A 527 5.75 -6.05 9.97
C ARG A 527 6.19 -7.44 10.42
N ARG A 528 6.01 -8.45 9.55
CA ARG A 528 6.44 -9.85 9.73
C ARG A 528 6.99 -10.43 8.45
N TYR A 529 7.82 -11.45 8.60
CA TYR A 529 8.19 -12.31 7.49
C TYR A 529 7.04 -13.27 7.21
N SER A 530 6.68 -13.41 5.95
CA SER A 530 5.61 -14.30 5.50
C SER A 530 6.02 -15.77 5.59
N ASP A 531 5.06 -16.65 5.30
CA ASP A 531 5.33 -18.05 4.99
C ASP A 531 5.96 -18.88 6.14
N GLY A 532 5.67 -18.52 7.39
CA GLY A 532 6.17 -19.23 8.57
C GLY A 532 7.59 -18.83 9.00
N LEU A 533 8.29 -17.98 8.24
CA LEU A 533 9.65 -17.57 8.54
C LEU A 533 9.75 -16.72 9.82
N HIS A 534 8.77 -15.86 10.09
CA HIS A 534 8.77 -15.06 11.31
C HIS A 534 8.62 -15.96 12.54
N GLN A 535 7.73 -16.95 12.46
CA GLN A 535 7.55 -17.97 13.49
C GLN A 535 8.81 -18.81 13.67
N ALA A 536 9.52 -19.11 12.58
CA ALA A 536 10.81 -19.81 12.63
C ALA A 536 11.89 -18.99 13.36
N ILE A 537 11.93 -17.67 13.16
CA ILE A 537 12.85 -16.76 13.88
C ILE A 537 12.43 -16.60 15.34
N GLU A 538 11.13 -16.47 15.62
CA GLU A 538 10.60 -16.47 17.00
C GLU A 538 11.01 -17.77 17.73
N ALA A 539 10.83 -18.91 17.07
CA ALA A 539 11.25 -20.21 17.58
C ALA A 539 12.75 -20.28 17.80
N LYS A 540 13.57 -19.88 16.82
CA LYS A 540 15.04 -19.80 16.90
C LYS A 540 15.48 -19.04 18.16
N GLU A 541 14.94 -17.84 18.36
CA GLU A 541 15.34 -16.92 19.43
C GLU A 541 14.65 -17.19 20.79
N ASN A 542 13.85 -18.27 20.90
CA ASN A 542 13.05 -18.60 22.10
C ASN A 542 12.06 -17.49 22.51
N VAL A 543 11.57 -16.75 21.51
CA VAL A 543 10.49 -15.78 21.69
C VAL A 543 9.15 -16.51 21.63
N LYS A 544 8.09 -15.94 22.22
CA LYS A 544 6.75 -16.52 22.13
C LYS A 544 6.35 -16.59 20.65
N ILE A 545 6.20 -17.81 20.12
CA ILE A 545 5.72 -18.02 18.76
C ILE A 545 4.28 -17.55 18.70
N GLU A 546 4.01 -16.62 17.79
CA GLU A 546 2.65 -16.15 17.57
C GLU A 546 1.96 -17.04 16.53
N ALA A 547 0.64 -17.21 16.69
CA ALA A 547 -0.17 -18.02 15.79
C ALA A 547 0.06 -17.61 14.32
N ALA A 548 0.07 -18.60 13.43
CA ALA A 548 0.11 -18.38 11.99
C ALA A 548 -0.95 -17.34 11.60
N THR A 549 -0.58 -16.41 10.73
CA THR A 549 -1.47 -15.35 10.28
C THR A 549 -1.95 -15.65 8.87
N GLN A 550 -3.25 -15.49 8.63
CA GLN A 550 -3.87 -15.64 7.33
C GLN A 550 -4.22 -14.28 6.75
N THR A 551 -4.06 -14.12 5.43
CA THR A 551 -4.52 -12.95 4.68
C THR A 551 -6.04 -12.82 4.75
N PHE A 552 -6.53 -11.70 5.30
CA PHE A 552 -7.95 -11.35 5.35
C PHE A 552 -8.34 -10.38 4.23
N ALA A 553 -7.42 -9.49 3.85
CA ALA A 553 -7.61 -8.58 2.74
C ALA A 553 -6.25 -8.19 2.16
N THR A 554 -6.19 -7.99 0.85
CA THR A 554 -4.98 -7.56 0.15
C THR A 554 -5.35 -6.68 -1.03
N VAL A 555 -4.53 -5.69 -1.35
CA VAL A 555 -4.64 -4.88 -2.59
C VAL A 555 -3.26 -4.35 -2.99
N THR A 556 -2.96 -4.33 -4.28
CA THR A 556 -1.78 -3.62 -4.78
C THR A 556 -2.03 -2.12 -4.87
N LEU A 557 -1.00 -1.29 -4.69
CA LEU A 557 -1.13 0.16 -4.88
C LEU A 557 -1.61 0.50 -6.31
N GLN A 558 -1.17 -0.28 -7.29
CA GLN A 558 -1.62 -0.23 -8.68
C GLN A 558 -3.15 -0.29 -8.77
N ASN A 559 -3.75 -1.39 -8.30
CA ASN A 559 -5.19 -1.58 -8.39
C ASN A 559 -5.96 -0.63 -7.47
N TYR A 560 -5.40 -0.25 -6.32
CA TYR A 560 -6.00 0.77 -5.47
C TYR A 560 -6.19 2.12 -6.21
N PHE A 561 -5.13 2.64 -6.83
CA PHE A 561 -5.20 3.93 -7.52
C PHE A 561 -5.99 3.89 -8.83
N ARG A 562 -6.11 2.73 -9.48
CA ARG A 562 -6.98 2.53 -10.65
C ARG A 562 -8.47 2.68 -10.35
N MET A 563 -8.89 2.61 -9.07
CA MET A 563 -10.30 2.79 -8.68
C MET A 563 -10.78 4.24 -8.68
N TYR A 564 -9.88 5.22 -8.72
CA TYR A 564 -10.27 6.63 -8.74
C TYR A 564 -10.84 7.01 -10.11
N ASN A 565 -11.96 7.74 -10.15
CA ASN A 565 -12.52 8.25 -11.41
C ASN A 565 -11.52 9.14 -12.16
N LYS A 566 -10.68 9.86 -11.41
CA LYS A 566 -9.59 10.66 -11.94
C LYS A 566 -8.34 10.52 -11.07
N LEU A 567 -7.19 10.38 -11.70
CA LEU A 567 -5.89 10.27 -11.05
C LEU A 567 -4.93 11.27 -11.69
N GLY A 568 -4.27 12.09 -10.89
CA GLY A 568 -3.19 12.99 -11.32
C GLY A 568 -1.93 12.72 -10.51
N GLY A 569 -0.78 13.18 -10.99
CA GLY A 569 0.47 13.03 -10.25
C GLY A 569 1.45 14.17 -10.50
N MET A 570 2.34 14.41 -9.55
CA MET A 570 3.41 15.39 -9.73
C MET A 570 4.73 14.83 -9.23
N THR A 571 5.82 15.12 -9.94
CA THR A 571 7.16 14.74 -9.53
C THR A 571 8.19 15.55 -10.30
N GLY A 572 9.47 15.49 -9.90
CA GLY A 572 10.56 16.08 -10.69
C GLY A 572 11.10 15.19 -11.80
N THR A 573 10.71 13.91 -11.84
CA THR A 573 11.39 12.88 -12.64
C THR A 573 10.46 11.74 -13.07
N ALA A 574 9.40 12.01 -13.84
CA ALA A 574 8.44 11.01 -14.34
C ALA A 574 8.70 10.54 -15.78
N VAL A 575 9.38 11.34 -16.62
CA VAL A 575 9.56 11.06 -18.06
C VAL A 575 10.29 9.74 -18.30
N THR A 576 11.15 9.30 -17.37
CA THR A 576 11.83 7.99 -17.47
C THR A 576 10.84 6.83 -17.41
N GLU A 577 9.80 6.95 -16.58
CA GLU A 577 8.77 5.93 -16.33
C GLU A 577 7.47 6.19 -17.08
N ALA A 578 7.45 7.11 -18.05
CA ALA A 578 6.22 7.49 -18.76
C ALA A 578 5.53 6.30 -19.43
N GLY A 579 6.30 5.32 -19.90
CA GLY A 579 5.77 4.07 -20.46
C GLY A 579 5.01 3.22 -19.44
N GLU A 580 5.59 3.02 -18.25
CA GLU A 580 4.97 2.31 -17.13
C GLU A 580 3.74 3.08 -16.59
N LEU A 581 3.93 4.40 -16.40
CA LEU A 581 2.93 5.48 -16.26
C LEU A 581 1.61 5.16 -16.98
N TRP A 582 1.74 5.13 -18.30
CA TRP A 582 0.65 4.96 -19.22
C TRP A 582 0.11 3.53 -19.27
N GLN A 583 1.01 2.53 -19.23
CA GLN A 583 0.62 1.13 -19.38
C GLN A 583 -0.26 0.69 -18.21
N ILE A 584 0.12 1.02 -16.97
CA ILE A 584 -0.57 0.58 -15.75
C ILE A 584 -1.74 1.51 -15.41
N TYR A 585 -1.50 2.83 -15.37
CA TYR A 585 -2.45 3.80 -14.80
C TYR A 585 -3.15 4.67 -15.85
N LYS A 586 -2.77 4.57 -17.13
CA LYS A 586 -3.23 5.49 -18.19
C LYS A 586 -2.89 6.96 -17.90
N LEU A 587 -1.83 7.18 -17.14
CA LEU A 587 -1.30 8.50 -16.81
C LEU A 587 -0.30 8.94 -17.88
N ASP A 588 -0.63 10.00 -18.61
CA ASP A 588 0.31 10.64 -19.52
C ASP A 588 1.24 11.59 -18.75
N VAL A 589 2.51 11.68 -19.15
CA VAL A 589 3.52 12.54 -18.50
C VAL A 589 3.76 13.78 -19.36
N VAL A 590 3.59 14.96 -18.75
CA VAL A 590 3.84 16.27 -19.37
C VAL A 590 5.01 16.94 -18.65
N GLU A 591 6.08 17.22 -19.39
CA GLU A 591 7.23 17.98 -18.89
C GLU A 591 6.90 19.47 -18.88
N ILE A 592 6.86 20.06 -17.69
CA ILE A 592 6.55 21.47 -17.49
C ILE A 592 7.86 22.28 -17.55
N PRO A 593 7.90 23.39 -18.32
CA PRO A 593 9.08 24.24 -18.37
C PRO A 593 9.38 24.85 -16.99
N THR A 594 10.66 25.08 -16.70
CA THR A 594 11.06 25.78 -15.47
C THR A 594 10.74 27.28 -15.55
N ASN A 595 10.38 27.89 -14.43
CA ASN A 595 10.12 29.33 -14.36
C ASN A 595 11.37 30.16 -14.76
N ARG A 596 12.55 29.67 -14.38
CA ARG A 596 13.85 30.24 -14.72
C ARG A 596 14.76 29.16 -15.28
N ALA A 597 15.64 29.54 -16.22
CA ALA A 597 16.58 28.60 -16.82
C ALA A 597 17.56 28.03 -15.78
N ILE A 598 17.85 26.74 -15.87
CA ILE A 598 18.77 26.05 -14.96
C ILE A 598 20.20 26.51 -15.27
N SER A 599 20.91 27.00 -14.24
CA SER A 599 22.31 27.42 -14.32
C SER A 599 23.30 26.44 -13.67
N ARG A 600 22.79 25.30 -13.15
CA ARG A 600 23.60 24.25 -12.53
C ARG A 600 24.56 23.61 -13.54
N GLN A 601 25.80 23.40 -13.12
CA GLN A 601 26.81 22.69 -13.90
C GLN A 601 26.85 21.21 -13.51
N ASP A 602 26.34 20.34 -14.39
CA ASP A 602 26.43 18.88 -14.22
C ASP A 602 27.72 18.36 -14.87
N LYS A 603 28.65 17.85 -14.05
CA LYS A 603 29.96 17.35 -14.50
C LYS A 603 29.88 15.87 -14.88
N GLU A 604 30.83 15.42 -15.70
CA GLU A 604 31.03 14.01 -16.05
C GLU A 604 31.53 13.20 -14.84
N ASP A 605 31.26 11.90 -14.84
CA ASP A 605 31.56 11.01 -13.71
C ASP A 605 33.06 10.83 -13.51
N TYR A 606 33.49 10.84 -12.25
CA TYR A 606 34.85 10.49 -11.86
C TYR A 606 34.90 9.01 -11.53
N ILE A 607 35.58 8.24 -12.37
CA ILE A 607 35.63 6.79 -12.25
C ILE A 607 37.00 6.35 -11.72
N TYR A 608 36.96 5.58 -10.64
CA TYR A 608 38.12 5.05 -9.93
C TYR A 608 38.20 3.53 -10.04
N LYS A 609 39.39 2.98 -9.84
CA LYS A 609 39.61 1.53 -9.84
C LYS A 609 39.08 0.90 -8.57
N THR A 610 39.33 1.53 -7.42
CA THR A 610 38.95 1.02 -6.10
C THR A 610 38.03 1.95 -5.33
N THR A 611 37.26 1.37 -4.41
CA THR A 611 36.34 2.10 -3.51
C THR A 611 37.10 3.04 -2.56
N ARG A 612 38.31 2.64 -2.15
CA ARG A 612 39.17 3.44 -1.27
C ARG A 612 39.63 4.73 -1.93
N GLU A 613 40.07 4.67 -3.19
CA GLU A 613 40.47 5.86 -3.96
C GLU A 613 39.30 6.83 -4.14
N LYS A 614 38.14 6.28 -4.54
CA LYS A 614 36.89 7.02 -4.69
C LYS A 614 36.56 7.84 -3.44
N PHE A 615 36.52 7.21 -2.26
CA PHE A 615 36.16 7.91 -1.03
C PHE A 615 37.21 8.92 -0.57
N ASN A 616 38.51 8.66 -0.79
CA ASN A 616 39.54 9.65 -0.50
C ASN A 616 39.35 10.92 -1.35
N ALA A 617 39.07 10.76 -2.65
CA ALA A 617 38.82 11.89 -3.54
C ALA A 617 37.54 12.66 -3.17
N VAL A 618 36.45 11.95 -2.83
CA VAL A 618 35.21 12.57 -2.32
C VAL A 618 35.50 13.47 -1.11
N ILE A 619 36.27 12.97 -0.14
CA ILE A 619 36.56 13.70 1.09
C ILE A 619 37.45 14.93 0.83
N GLU A 620 38.40 14.84 -0.10
CA GLU A 620 39.25 15.96 -0.50
C GLU A 620 38.43 17.08 -1.14
N ASP A 621 37.61 16.75 -2.14
CA ASP A 621 36.72 17.69 -2.83
C ASP A 621 35.72 18.37 -1.87
N VAL A 622 35.07 17.58 -1.01
CA VAL A 622 34.11 18.09 -0.01
C VAL A 622 34.82 19.07 0.93
N THR A 623 36.04 18.74 1.35
CA THR A 623 36.81 19.60 2.27
C THR A 623 37.18 20.92 1.61
N GLU A 624 37.59 20.91 0.34
CA GLU A 624 37.91 22.13 -0.41
C GLU A 624 36.67 23.01 -0.61
N LEU A 625 35.56 22.42 -1.03
CA LEU A 625 34.29 23.12 -1.25
C LEU A 625 33.75 23.75 0.04
N SER A 626 33.75 23.00 1.14
CA SER A 626 33.31 23.48 2.45
C SER A 626 34.20 24.64 2.95
N LYS A 627 35.53 24.54 2.82
CA LYS A 627 36.47 25.63 3.16
C LYS A 627 36.30 26.87 2.30
N ALA A 628 35.88 26.71 1.05
CA ALA A 628 35.52 27.82 0.17
C ALA A 628 34.15 28.46 0.52
N GLY A 629 33.51 28.02 1.61
CA GLY A 629 32.21 28.54 2.07
C GLY A 629 31.02 27.99 1.31
N ARG A 630 31.21 27.01 0.40
CA ARG A 630 30.11 26.38 -0.34
C ARG A 630 29.46 25.27 0.48
N PRO A 631 28.12 25.23 0.59
CA PRO A 631 27.45 24.07 1.15
C PRO A 631 27.57 22.86 0.22
N VAL A 632 27.67 21.68 0.84
CA VAL A 632 27.82 20.41 0.12
C VAL A 632 26.77 19.41 0.60
N LEU A 633 26.03 18.83 -0.35
CA LEU A 633 25.15 17.70 -0.11
C LEU A 633 25.76 16.44 -0.71
N ILE A 634 26.11 15.48 0.14
CA ILE A 634 26.68 14.19 -0.23
C ILE A 634 25.54 13.17 -0.29
N GLY A 635 25.27 12.58 -1.45
CA GLY A 635 24.30 11.51 -1.61
C GLY A 635 24.98 10.15 -1.63
N THR A 636 24.53 9.25 -0.76
CA THR A 636 25.02 7.86 -0.64
C THR A 636 23.87 6.89 -0.89
N THR A 637 24.19 5.62 -1.15
CA THR A 637 23.21 4.54 -1.41
C THR A 637 22.82 3.78 -0.14
N SER A 638 23.67 3.77 0.89
CA SER A 638 23.45 3.01 2.13
C SER A 638 23.87 3.79 3.39
N VAL A 639 23.29 3.40 4.53
CA VAL A 639 23.61 3.98 5.84
C VAL A 639 25.06 3.70 6.22
N GLU A 640 25.58 2.53 5.87
CA GLU A 640 26.98 2.14 6.13
C GLU A 640 27.96 3.11 5.46
N ILE A 641 27.73 3.45 4.20
CA ILE A 641 28.57 4.40 3.45
C ILE A 641 28.47 5.79 4.08
N SER A 642 27.27 6.21 4.50
CA SER A 642 27.08 7.49 5.20
C SER A 642 27.88 7.58 6.49
N GLU A 643 27.89 6.50 7.30
CA GLU A 643 28.67 6.46 8.53
C GLU A 643 30.17 6.41 8.28
N LEU A 644 30.61 5.65 7.26
CA LEU A 644 32.01 5.61 6.84
C LEU A 644 32.51 7.02 6.46
N LEU A 645 31.76 7.72 5.60
CA LEU A 645 32.09 9.09 5.19
C LEU A 645 32.04 10.07 6.36
N SER A 646 31.08 9.89 7.28
CA SER A 646 31.01 10.68 8.52
C SER A 646 32.28 10.53 9.35
N ARG A 647 32.78 9.29 9.53
CA ARG A 647 34.05 9.04 10.24
C ARG A 647 35.23 9.70 9.53
N MET A 648 35.30 9.59 8.20
CA MET A 648 36.39 10.20 7.41
C MET A 648 36.37 11.74 7.47
N LEU A 649 35.20 12.38 7.40
CA LEU A 649 35.07 13.84 7.52
C LEU A 649 35.43 14.33 8.93
N LYS A 650 35.04 13.58 9.99
CA LYS A 650 35.45 13.86 11.38
C LYS A 650 36.97 13.86 11.52
N MET A 651 37.66 12.88 10.92
CA MET A 651 39.13 12.81 10.92
C MET A 651 39.79 14.00 10.22
N ARG A 652 39.12 14.60 9.23
CA ARG A 652 39.58 15.82 8.52
C ARG A 652 39.16 17.13 9.19
N GLY A 653 38.43 17.07 10.31
CA GLY A 653 37.96 18.25 11.04
C GLY A 653 36.82 19.00 10.34
N VAL A 654 36.06 18.34 9.45
CA VAL A 654 34.93 18.94 8.73
C VAL A 654 33.63 18.69 9.50
N THR A 655 32.98 19.76 9.95
CA THR A 655 31.65 19.69 10.57
C THR A 655 30.61 19.26 9.56
N HIS A 656 29.82 18.25 9.90
CA HIS A 656 28.80 17.71 9.00
C HIS A 656 27.61 17.12 9.76
N ASN A 657 26.49 17.00 9.05
CA ASN A 657 25.27 16.33 9.51
C ASN A 657 25.01 15.06 8.69
N VAL A 658 24.32 14.09 9.27
CA VAL A 658 23.95 12.83 8.60
C VAL A 658 22.44 12.64 8.65
N LEU A 659 21.84 12.37 7.50
CA LEU A 659 20.41 12.10 7.31
C LEU A 659 20.24 10.63 6.92
N ASN A 660 19.75 9.81 7.86
CA ASN A 660 19.57 8.37 7.70
C ASN A 660 18.11 7.94 7.56
N ALA A 661 17.21 8.86 7.21
CA ALA A 661 15.78 8.60 7.11
C ALA A 661 15.16 8.06 8.43
N LYS A 662 15.71 8.28 9.62
CA LYS A 662 15.13 7.75 10.88
C LYS A 662 14.12 8.71 11.53
N MET A 663 14.30 10.02 11.41
CA MET A 663 13.56 11.03 12.17
C MET A 663 13.15 12.20 11.26
N HIS A 664 12.02 12.06 10.56
CA HIS A 664 11.58 13.01 9.52
C HIS A 664 11.54 14.47 9.97
N LYS A 665 11.09 14.75 11.20
CA LYS A 665 11.03 16.11 11.75
C LYS A 665 12.43 16.73 11.97
N GLN A 666 13.37 15.96 12.51
CA GLN A 666 14.76 16.42 12.71
C GLN A 666 15.48 16.57 11.36
N GLU A 667 15.21 15.67 10.42
CA GLU A 667 15.76 15.74 9.07
C GLU A 667 15.34 17.01 8.34
N ALA A 668 14.06 17.38 8.41
CA ALA A 668 13.58 18.62 7.81
C ALA A 668 14.34 19.85 8.35
N GLN A 669 14.62 19.90 9.66
CA GLN A 669 15.41 20.96 10.27
C GLN A 669 16.85 20.97 9.74
N ILE A 670 17.51 19.81 9.70
CA ILE A 670 18.89 19.68 9.18
C ILE A 670 18.96 20.09 7.70
N VAL A 671 17.96 19.75 6.88
CA VAL A 671 17.91 20.09 5.45
C VAL A 671 17.77 21.61 5.24
N GLU A 672 17.01 22.30 6.07
CA GLU A 672 16.91 23.76 6.01
C GLU A 672 18.25 24.44 6.31
N GLU A 673 19.04 23.86 7.21
CA GLU A 673 20.39 24.36 7.53
C GLU A 673 21.45 23.97 6.50
N ALA A 674 21.19 22.95 5.68
CA ALA A 674 22.13 22.45 4.66
C ALA A 674 22.48 23.50 3.59
N GLY A 675 21.70 24.56 3.46
CA GLY A 675 21.96 25.67 2.53
C GLY A 675 22.87 26.77 3.07
N LYS A 676 23.30 26.69 4.34
CA LYS A 676 24.18 27.69 4.98
C LYS A 676 25.64 27.50 4.53
N ALA A 677 26.42 28.59 4.55
CA ALA A 677 27.81 28.59 4.08
C ALA A 677 28.67 27.53 4.80
N GLY A 678 29.43 26.76 4.03
CA GLY A 678 30.38 25.74 4.50
C GLY A 678 29.76 24.48 5.14
N VAL A 679 28.43 24.38 5.25
CA VAL A 679 27.75 23.22 5.86
C VAL A 679 27.84 22.01 4.93
N VAL A 680 28.24 20.87 5.50
CA VAL A 680 28.24 19.58 4.81
C VAL A 680 27.12 18.70 5.36
N THR A 681 26.32 18.14 4.48
CA THR A 681 25.21 17.24 4.84
C THR A 681 25.34 15.95 4.05
N ILE A 682 25.35 14.82 4.73
CA ILE A 682 25.30 13.48 4.13
C ILE A 682 23.85 13.01 4.14
N ALA A 683 23.34 12.57 2.99
CA ALA A 683 22.00 12.03 2.83
C ALA A 683 22.05 10.62 2.28
N THR A 684 21.53 9.67 3.05
CA THR A 684 21.35 8.28 2.62
C THR A 684 20.14 8.19 1.69
N ASN A 685 20.35 7.66 0.49
CA ASN A 685 19.41 7.62 -0.63
C ASN A 685 18.82 9.01 -0.90
N MET A 686 17.55 9.20 -0.52
CA MET A 686 16.80 10.44 -0.71
C MET A 686 16.26 11.01 0.61
N ALA A 687 16.98 10.80 1.73
CA ALA A 687 16.63 11.40 3.01
C ALA A 687 16.48 12.94 2.88
N GLY A 688 15.51 13.51 3.62
CA GLY A 688 15.16 14.93 3.46
C GLY A 688 14.36 15.26 2.19
N ARG A 689 13.58 14.31 1.66
CA ARG A 689 12.62 14.55 0.56
C ARG A 689 11.49 15.49 0.97
N GLY A 690 10.95 16.24 0.00
CA GLY A 690 9.85 17.18 0.23
C GLY A 690 10.23 18.45 0.99
N THR A 691 11.53 18.68 1.28
CA THR A 691 12.04 19.90 1.93
C THR A 691 13.00 20.65 1.01
N ASP A 692 12.82 21.98 0.93
CA ASP A 692 13.60 22.85 0.06
C ASP A 692 14.91 23.32 0.74
N ILE A 693 16.03 23.35 0.01
CA ILE A 693 17.31 23.87 0.51
C ILE A 693 17.45 25.31 0.02
N LYS A 694 17.17 26.26 0.91
CA LYS A 694 17.24 27.69 0.59
C LYS A 694 18.69 28.20 0.71
N LEU A 695 19.16 28.91 -0.31
CA LEU A 695 20.52 29.46 -0.33
C LEU A 695 20.52 30.96 0.00
N SER A 696 21.47 31.40 0.83
CA SER A 696 21.71 32.82 1.09
C SER A 696 22.38 33.50 -0.12
N PRO A 697 22.29 34.84 -0.25
CA PRO A 697 22.99 35.56 -1.32
C PRO A 697 24.50 35.31 -1.35
N GLU A 698 25.13 35.19 -0.17
CA GLU A 698 26.56 34.89 -0.02
C GLU A 698 26.91 33.52 -0.61
N VAL A 699 26.08 32.50 -0.33
CA VAL A 699 26.26 31.15 -0.86
C VAL A 699 26.07 31.11 -2.38
N LYS A 700 25.10 31.86 -2.92
CA LYS A 700 24.90 31.98 -4.37
C LYS A 700 26.14 32.59 -5.04
N ALA A 701 26.73 33.63 -4.44
CA ALA A 701 27.97 34.23 -4.94
C ALA A 701 29.17 33.27 -4.88
N ALA A 702 29.22 32.39 -3.87
CA ALA A 702 30.25 31.35 -3.74
C ALA A 702 30.09 30.18 -4.75
N GLY A 703 29.09 30.22 -5.64
CA GLY A 703 28.84 29.16 -6.63
C GLY A 703 27.70 28.21 -6.28
N GLY A 704 26.95 28.51 -5.21
CA GLY A 704 25.76 27.78 -4.79
C GLY A 704 26.03 26.36 -4.28
N LEU A 705 24.95 25.60 -4.09
CA LEU A 705 24.99 24.23 -3.55
C LEU A 705 25.78 23.28 -4.46
N ALA A 706 26.72 22.55 -3.87
CA ALA A 706 27.43 21.47 -4.53
C ALA A 706 26.81 20.10 -4.17
N ILE A 707 26.45 19.33 -5.19
CA ILE A 707 25.97 17.95 -5.05
C ILE A 707 27.13 17.00 -5.33
N VAL A 708 27.37 16.07 -4.41
CA VAL A 708 28.38 15.02 -4.52
C VAL A 708 27.70 13.67 -4.40
N GLY A 709 27.53 12.96 -5.52
CA GLY A 709 27.06 11.57 -5.51
C GLY A 709 28.24 10.64 -5.30
N THR A 710 28.20 9.77 -4.29
CA THR A 710 29.31 8.88 -3.97
C THR A 710 29.28 7.57 -4.74
N GLU A 711 28.13 7.30 -5.37
CA GLU A 711 27.83 6.16 -6.23
C GLU A 711 26.70 6.54 -7.19
N ARG A 712 26.43 5.66 -8.15
CA ARG A 712 25.25 5.70 -9.01
C ARG A 712 24.18 4.80 -8.42
N HIS A 713 22.96 5.30 -8.29
CA HIS A 713 21.83 4.47 -7.86
C HIS A 713 21.41 3.51 -8.97
N ASP A 714 20.65 2.48 -8.62
CA ASP A 714 20.11 1.52 -9.60
C ASP A 714 19.20 2.19 -10.63
N SER A 715 18.50 3.24 -10.21
CA SER A 715 17.67 4.06 -11.09
C SER A 715 18.30 5.43 -11.36
N ARG A 716 18.31 5.80 -12.64
CA ARG A 716 18.76 7.11 -13.12
C ARG A 716 17.88 8.24 -12.58
N ARG A 717 16.64 7.92 -12.23
CA ARG A 717 15.67 8.84 -11.64
C ARG A 717 16.17 9.40 -10.31
N VAL A 718 16.63 8.53 -9.41
CA VAL A 718 17.14 8.90 -8.09
C VAL A 718 18.37 9.82 -8.22
N ASP A 719 19.28 9.52 -9.15
CA ASP A 719 20.41 10.39 -9.45
C ASP A 719 19.96 11.78 -9.94
N ARG A 720 18.93 11.86 -10.79
CA ARG A 720 18.36 13.15 -11.25
C ARG A 720 17.72 13.91 -10.10
N GLN A 721 17.04 13.24 -9.17
CA GLN A 721 16.46 13.87 -7.99
C GLN A 721 17.54 14.45 -7.06
N LEU A 722 18.65 13.72 -6.86
CA LEU A 722 19.80 14.18 -6.09
C LEU A 722 20.42 15.43 -6.74
N ARG A 723 20.65 15.41 -8.06
CA ARG A 723 21.11 16.60 -8.82
C ARG A 723 20.14 17.78 -8.68
N GLY A 724 18.84 17.51 -8.77
CA GLY A 724 17.75 18.49 -8.61
C GLY A 724 17.65 19.14 -7.23
N ARG A 725 18.50 18.76 -6.27
CA ARG A 725 18.66 19.51 -5.02
C ARG A 725 19.40 20.84 -5.22
N ALA A 726 20.27 20.96 -6.23
CA ALA A 726 20.91 22.21 -6.63
C ALA A 726 20.30 22.77 -7.93
N GLY A 727 20.53 24.06 -8.20
CA GLY A 727 20.07 24.69 -9.45
C GLY A 727 18.64 25.25 -9.42
N ARG A 728 18.02 25.37 -8.24
CA ARG A 728 16.59 25.68 -8.09
C ARG A 728 16.28 27.12 -8.46
N GLN A 729 15.20 27.36 -9.20
CA GLN A 729 14.81 28.71 -9.67
C GLN A 729 15.97 29.48 -10.35
N GLY A 730 16.85 28.76 -11.06
CA GLY A 730 18.01 29.33 -11.75
C GLY A 730 19.20 29.68 -10.86
N ASP A 731 19.18 29.30 -9.57
CA ASP A 731 20.32 29.47 -8.66
C ASP A 731 21.56 28.72 -9.19
N PRO A 732 22.77 29.25 -8.99
CA PRO A 732 24.00 28.55 -9.36
C PRO A 732 24.16 27.28 -8.53
N GLY A 733 24.90 26.31 -9.07
CA GLY A 733 25.22 25.08 -8.37
C GLY A 733 26.04 24.13 -9.24
N SER A 734 26.48 23.03 -8.66
CA SER A 734 27.22 21.99 -9.39
C SER A 734 26.80 20.60 -8.96
N SER A 735 26.88 19.61 -9.84
CA SER A 735 26.79 18.20 -9.48
C SER A 735 27.98 17.41 -10.01
N GLN A 736 28.52 16.53 -9.16
CA GLN A 736 29.63 15.63 -9.47
C GLN A 736 29.31 14.25 -8.90
N PHE A 737 29.52 13.20 -9.69
CA PHE A 737 29.41 11.82 -9.21
C PHE A 737 30.77 11.14 -9.22
N TYR A 738 30.97 10.30 -8.21
CA TYR A 738 32.15 9.49 -7.98
C TYR A 738 31.72 8.03 -8.07
N VAL A 739 32.39 7.24 -8.92
CA VAL A 739 32.04 5.84 -9.17
C VAL A 739 33.31 5.00 -9.10
N SER A 740 33.22 3.78 -8.59
CA SER A 740 34.29 2.79 -8.60
C SER A 740 33.88 1.56 -9.41
N LEU A 741 34.84 0.88 -10.04
CA LEU A 741 34.60 -0.42 -10.69
C LEU A 741 34.14 -1.51 -9.71
N GLU A 742 34.40 -1.30 -8.42
CA GLU A 742 33.99 -2.19 -7.34
C GLU A 742 32.57 -1.92 -6.84
N ASP A 743 31.93 -0.82 -7.27
CA ASP A 743 30.56 -0.45 -6.88
C ASP A 743 29.56 -1.50 -7.39
N ASN A 744 28.44 -1.64 -6.67
CA ASN A 744 27.48 -2.72 -6.92
C ASN A 744 26.94 -2.70 -8.36
N LEU A 745 26.51 -1.53 -8.84
CA LEU A 745 26.04 -1.34 -10.21
C LEU A 745 27.07 -1.75 -11.26
N MET A 746 28.36 -1.53 -11.01
CA MET A 746 29.43 -1.86 -11.96
C MET A 746 29.73 -3.37 -12.00
N ARG A 747 29.55 -4.08 -10.88
CA ARG A 747 29.73 -5.54 -10.81
C ARG A 747 28.74 -6.28 -11.71
N LEU A 748 27.49 -5.80 -11.77
CA LEU A 748 26.42 -6.39 -12.58
C LEU A 748 26.74 -6.39 -14.10
N PHE A 749 27.68 -5.56 -14.56
CA PHE A 749 27.96 -5.35 -15.99
C PHE A 749 29.34 -5.84 -16.45
N GLY A 750 29.92 -6.82 -15.76
CA GLY A 750 31.16 -7.47 -16.21
C GLY A 750 32.38 -6.55 -16.07
N SER A 751 32.51 -5.92 -14.89
CA SER A 751 33.62 -5.03 -14.50
C SER A 751 35.00 -5.61 -14.81
N GLU A 752 35.17 -6.94 -14.81
CA GLU A 752 36.41 -7.60 -15.18
C GLU A 752 36.92 -7.27 -16.58
N ARG A 753 36.05 -7.16 -17.59
CA ARG A 753 36.48 -6.85 -18.96
C ARG A 753 36.99 -5.41 -19.04
N VAL A 754 36.33 -4.51 -18.34
CA VAL A 754 36.71 -3.08 -18.26
C VAL A 754 38.00 -2.91 -17.47
N ALA A 755 38.11 -3.58 -16.32
CA ALA A 755 39.32 -3.60 -15.50
C ALA A 755 40.54 -4.16 -16.27
N LYS A 756 40.37 -5.27 -17.00
CA LYS A 756 41.44 -5.85 -17.86
C LYS A 756 41.89 -4.92 -18.99
N VAL A 757 40.99 -4.10 -19.53
CA VAL A 757 41.34 -3.07 -20.52
C VAL A 757 42.10 -1.92 -19.86
N MET A 758 41.70 -1.51 -18.66
CA MET A 758 42.36 -0.46 -17.88
C MET A 758 43.77 -0.85 -17.44
N ASP A 759 43.95 -2.08 -16.96
CA ASP A 759 45.27 -2.63 -16.61
C ASP A 759 46.19 -2.68 -17.84
N ARG A 760 45.63 -2.94 -19.03
CA ARG A 760 46.37 -2.94 -20.30
C ARG A 760 46.69 -1.52 -20.80
N MET A 761 45.94 -0.51 -20.35
CA MET A 761 46.17 0.91 -20.67
C MET A 761 47.19 1.57 -19.73
N GLY A 762 47.63 0.89 -18.66
CA GLY A 762 48.70 1.36 -17.79
C GLY A 762 48.34 2.51 -16.86
N LEU A 763 47.06 2.67 -16.52
CA LEU A 763 46.58 3.68 -15.57
C LEU A 763 47.18 3.45 -14.18
N GLN A 764 47.70 4.51 -13.57
CA GLN A 764 48.34 4.46 -12.25
C GLN A 764 47.32 4.56 -11.11
N GLU A 765 47.68 4.10 -9.90
CA GLU A 765 46.84 4.28 -8.70
C GLU A 765 46.52 5.77 -8.48
N GLY A 766 45.24 6.07 -8.27
CA GLY A 766 44.74 7.44 -8.09
C GLY A 766 44.41 8.24 -9.36
N GLU A 767 44.62 7.71 -10.58
CA GLU A 767 44.19 8.41 -11.81
C GLU A 767 42.68 8.35 -12.02
N VAL A 768 42.05 9.52 -12.20
CA VAL A 768 40.62 9.65 -12.50
C VAL A 768 40.37 9.40 -13.98
N ILE A 769 39.47 8.47 -14.30
CA ILE A 769 38.97 8.33 -15.67
C ILE A 769 37.76 9.21 -15.86
N GLN A 770 37.85 10.14 -16.80
CA GLN A 770 36.74 10.95 -17.29
C GLN A 770 36.56 10.69 -18.78
N HIS A 771 35.60 9.83 -19.14
CA HIS A 771 35.32 9.56 -20.55
C HIS A 771 33.83 9.30 -20.78
N SER A 772 33.22 10.03 -21.72
CA SER A 772 31.78 9.96 -22.02
C SER A 772 31.28 8.57 -22.41
N MET A 773 32.16 7.69 -22.92
CA MET A 773 31.83 6.30 -23.21
C MET A 773 31.50 5.51 -21.93
N MET A 774 32.24 5.76 -20.84
CA MET A 774 32.03 5.09 -19.57
C MET A 774 30.74 5.56 -18.89
N THR A 775 30.49 6.88 -18.86
CA THR A 775 29.22 7.47 -18.40
C THR A 775 28.02 6.82 -19.12
N LYS A 776 28.08 6.70 -20.46
CA LYS A 776 27.03 6.03 -21.25
C LYS A 776 26.86 4.54 -20.95
N SER A 777 27.92 3.88 -20.48
CA SER A 777 27.88 2.44 -20.17
C SER A 777 27.20 2.20 -18.82
N ILE A 778 27.44 3.09 -17.84
CA ILE A 778 26.70 3.17 -16.58
C ILE A 778 25.22 3.47 -16.84
N GLU A 779 24.89 4.43 -17.73
CA GLU A 779 23.49 4.72 -18.04
C GLU A 779 22.75 3.52 -18.66
N ARG A 780 23.44 2.72 -19.49
CA ARG A 780 22.87 1.46 -20.02
C ARG A 780 22.68 0.42 -18.93
N ALA A 781 23.58 0.39 -17.95
CA ALA A 781 23.48 -0.49 -16.80
C ALA A 781 22.22 -0.19 -15.98
N GLN A 782 22.04 1.08 -15.59
CA GLN A 782 20.85 1.56 -14.88
C GLN A 782 19.56 1.22 -15.63
N LYS A 783 19.51 1.49 -16.95
CA LYS A 783 18.31 1.19 -17.77
C LYS A 783 17.93 -0.29 -17.74
N LYS A 784 18.92 -1.19 -17.73
CA LYS A 784 18.66 -2.64 -17.70
C LYS A 784 18.18 -3.10 -16.32
N VAL A 785 18.69 -2.51 -15.24
CA VAL A 785 18.17 -2.75 -13.88
C VAL A 785 16.74 -2.23 -13.74
N GLU A 786 16.44 -1.03 -14.27
CA GLU A 786 15.10 -0.46 -14.32
C GLU A 786 14.11 -1.36 -15.10
N GLU A 787 14.51 -1.88 -16.25
CA GLU A 787 13.71 -2.84 -17.04
C GLU A 787 13.43 -4.15 -16.29
N ASN A 788 14.40 -4.66 -15.52
CA ASN A 788 14.18 -5.86 -14.70
C ASN A 788 13.16 -5.59 -13.58
N ASN A 789 13.34 -4.47 -12.87
CA ASN A 789 12.43 -4.05 -11.80
C ASN A 789 11.01 -3.82 -12.32
N PHE A 790 10.87 -3.24 -13.52
CA PHE A 790 9.59 -3.12 -14.20
C PHE A 790 8.95 -4.49 -14.49
N GLY A 791 9.75 -5.47 -14.96
CA GLY A 791 9.29 -6.84 -15.18
C GLY A 791 8.71 -7.49 -13.91
N VAL A 792 9.37 -7.32 -12.76
CA VAL A 792 8.91 -7.83 -11.46
C VAL A 792 7.58 -7.19 -11.06
N ARG A 793 7.48 -5.85 -11.12
CA ARG A 793 6.24 -5.12 -10.79
C ARG A 793 5.08 -5.49 -11.72
N LYS A 794 5.36 -5.62 -13.02
CA LYS A 794 4.37 -6.03 -14.01
C LYS A 794 3.82 -7.41 -13.70
N ARG A 795 4.69 -8.38 -13.39
CA ARG A 795 4.28 -9.74 -13.03
C ARG A 795 3.43 -9.73 -11.76
N LEU A 796 3.82 -8.98 -10.73
CA LEU A 796 3.04 -8.81 -9.49
C LEU A 796 1.63 -8.27 -9.76
N LEU A 797 1.51 -7.26 -10.62
CA LEU A 797 0.23 -6.71 -11.05
C LEU A 797 -0.61 -7.74 -11.81
N GLU A 798 -0.01 -8.54 -12.71
CA GLU A 798 -0.73 -9.56 -13.48
C GLU A 798 -1.36 -10.65 -12.59
N TYR A 799 -0.70 -11.03 -11.48
CA TYR A 799 -1.29 -11.93 -10.48
C TYR A 799 -2.41 -11.23 -9.70
N ASP A 800 -2.20 -9.99 -9.25
CA ASP A 800 -3.24 -9.25 -8.51
C ASP A 800 -4.43 -8.84 -9.39
N ASP A 801 -4.27 -8.67 -10.70
CA ASP A 801 -5.39 -8.38 -11.62
C ASP A 801 -6.42 -9.52 -11.62
N VAL A 802 -5.97 -10.78 -11.48
CA VAL A 802 -6.85 -11.94 -11.31
C VAL A 802 -7.62 -11.82 -10.01
N MET A 803 -6.90 -11.56 -8.91
CA MET A 803 -7.52 -11.38 -7.59
C MET A 803 -8.45 -10.17 -7.55
N ASN A 804 -8.12 -9.08 -8.23
CA ASN A 804 -8.90 -7.86 -8.29
C ASN A 804 -10.24 -8.08 -8.99
N SER A 805 -10.25 -8.89 -10.06
CA SER A 805 -11.49 -9.27 -10.74
C SER A 805 -12.46 -10.03 -9.83
N GLN A 806 -11.91 -10.92 -8.98
CA GLN A 806 -12.69 -11.68 -8.00
C GLN A 806 -13.14 -10.79 -6.83
N ARG A 807 -12.23 -9.92 -6.36
CA ARG A 807 -12.46 -8.95 -5.29
C ARG A 807 -13.60 -8.01 -5.64
N GLU A 808 -13.67 -7.51 -6.88
CA GLU A 808 -14.73 -6.61 -7.33
C GLU A 808 -16.12 -7.26 -7.19
N VAL A 809 -16.26 -8.51 -7.60
CA VAL A 809 -17.50 -9.28 -7.47
C VAL A 809 -17.87 -9.48 -6.00
N VAL A 810 -16.91 -9.92 -5.17
CA VAL A 810 -17.15 -10.19 -3.75
C VAL A 810 -17.48 -8.90 -3.00
N TYR A 811 -16.71 -7.83 -3.20
CA TYR A 811 -16.90 -6.56 -2.51
C TYR A 811 -18.20 -5.87 -2.94
N LYS A 812 -18.63 -6.04 -4.20
CA LYS A 812 -19.96 -5.59 -4.65
C LYS A 812 -21.07 -6.33 -3.89
N ARG A 813 -21.04 -7.66 -3.83
CA ARG A 813 -22.01 -8.47 -3.06
C ARG A 813 -22.00 -8.12 -1.56
N ARG A 814 -20.80 -7.95 -0.98
CA ARG A 814 -20.64 -7.51 0.42
C ARG A 814 -21.27 -6.14 0.65
N ARG A 815 -21.06 -5.19 -0.26
CA ARG A 815 -21.63 -3.85 -0.15
C ARG A 815 -23.17 -3.89 -0.26
N HIS A 816 -23.72 -4.66 -1.18
CA HIS A 816 -25.17 -4.87 -1.27
C HIS A 816 -25.73 -5.45 0.02
N ALA A 817 -25.09 -6.48 0.59
CA ALA A 817 -25.47 -7.02 1.89
C ALA A 817 -25.34 -5.97 3.01
N LEU A 818 -24.24 -5.21 3.05
CA LEU A 818 -23.97 -4.21 4.10
C LEU A 818 -25.01 -3.08 4.14
N PHE A 819 -25.47 -2.59 2.98
CA PHE A 819 -26.47 -1.52 2.90
C PHE A 819 -27.91 -2.04 2.76
N GLY A 820 -28.11 -3.31 2.38
CA GLY A 820 -29.42 -3.88 2.04
C GLY A 820 -29.93 -3.48 0.65
N GLU A 821 -29.22 -2.58 -0.04
CA GLU A 821 -29.50 -2.17 -1.42
C GLU A 821 -29.14 -3.32 -2.38
N ARG A 822 -30.00 -3.61 -3.38
CA ARG A 822 -29.82 -4.70 -4.37
C ARG A 822 -29.72 -6.13 -3.79
N LEU A 823 -29.77 -6.33 -2.46
CA LEU A 823 -29.61 -7.65 -1.84
C LEU A 823 -30.68 -8.67 -2.28
N LYS A 824 -31.94 -8.25 -2.42
CA LYS A 824 -33.02 -9.15 -2.89
C LYS A 824 -32.77 -9.69 -4.31
N LEU A 825 -32.18 -8.87 -5.18
CA LEU A 825 -31.78 -9.27 -6.53
C LEU A 825 -30.62 -10.27 -6.45
N ASP A 826 -29.62 -10.01 -5.60
CA ASP A 826 -28.53 -10.95 -5.38
C ASP A 826 -29.04 -12.31 -4.85
N ILE A 827 -29.98 -12.32 -3.89
CA ILE A 827 -30.59 -13.56 -3.36
C ILE A 827 -31.39 -14.29 -4.45
N ALA A 828 -32.16 -13.59 -5.27
CA ALA A 828 -32.91 -14.19 -6.38
C ALA A 828 -31.97 -14.83 -7.41
N ASN A 829 -30.88 -14.14 -7.76
CA ASN A 829 -29.83 -14.68 -8.63
C ASN A 829 -29.13 -15.90 -8.00
N MET A 830 -28.77 -15.84 -6.70
CA MET A 830 -28.20 -16.99 -5.98
C MET A 830 -29.15 -18.18 -5.96
N LEU A 831 -30.46 -17.94 -5.81
CA LEU A 831 -31.48 -18.99 -5.84
C LEU A 831 -31.54 -19.64 -7.23
N TYR A 832 -31.60 -18.83 -8.29
CA TYR A 832 -31.60 -19.32 -9.66
C TYR A 832 -30.34 -20.14 -9.98
N ASP A 833 -29.15 -19.61 -9.66
CA ASP A 833 -27.87 -20.29 -9.83
C ASP A 833 -27.84 -21.63 -9.07
N THR A 834 -28.37 -21.65 -7.84
CA THR A 834 -28.44 -22.87 -7.04
C THR A 834 -29.36 -23.91 -7.67
N CYS A 835 -30.52 -23.49 -8.21
CA CYS A 835 -31.41 -24.37 -8.96
C CYS A 835 -30.70 -24.94 -10.21
N GLU A 836 -30.01 -24.09 -10.98
CA GLU A 836 -29.29 -24.51 -12.19
C GLU A 836 -28.19 -25.54 -11.85
N VAL A 837 -27.42 -25.31 -10.79
CA VAL A 837 -26.38 -26.23 -10.34
C VAL A 837 -26.98 -27.57 -9.90
N ILE A 838 -28.07 -27.58 -9.12
CA ILE A 838 -28.73 -28.82 -8.69
C ILE A 838 -29.28 -29.60 -9.90
N VAL A 839 -29.92 -28.91 -10.85
CA VAL A 839 -30.49 -29.53 -12.05
C VAL A 839 -29.37 -30.10 -12.92
N SER A 840 -28.38 -29.29 -13.29
CA SER A 840 -27.30 -29.69 -14.18
C SER A 840 -26.50 -30.89 -13.64
N GLN A 841 -26.17 -30.90 -12.34
CA GLN A 841 -25.40 -31.99 -11.72
C GLN A 841 -26.15 -33.33 -11.76
N ASN A 842 -27.45 -33.32 -11.45
CA ASN A 842 -28.25 -34.53 -11.38
C ASN A 842 -28.78 -35.00 -12.75
N LYS A 843 -28.95 -34.07 -13.70
CA LYS A 843 -29.45 -34.36 -15.05
C LYS A 843 -28.40 -35.03 -15.92
N VAL A 844 -27.11 -34.72 -15.74
CA VAL A 844 -26.00 -35.40 -16.42
C VAL A 844 -26.01 -36.91 -16.18
N THR A 845 -26.35 -37.34 -14.96
CA THR A 845 -26.45 -38.75 -14.56
C THR A 845 -27.88 -39.30 -14.64
N ASN A 846 -28.87 -38.47 -15.00
CA ASN A 846 -30.31 -38.75 -14.90
C ASN A 846 -30.74 -39.30 -13.51
N ASP A 847 -30.14 -38.80 -12.43
CA ASP A 847 -30.44 -39.23 -11.07
C ASP A 847 -31.55 -38.37 -10.44
N PHE A 848 -32.81 -38.77 -10.66
CA PHE A 848 -33.96 -38.05 -10.11
C PHE A 848 -34.03 -38.10 -8.58
N LYS A 849 -33.54 -39.17 -7.94
CA LYS A 849 -33.58 -39.30 -6.47
C LYS A 849 -32.58 -38.38 -5.80
N ALA A 850 -31.38 -38.28 -6.37
CA ALA A 850 -30.40 -37.31 -5.90
C ALA A 850 -30.90 -35.87 -6.10
N PHE A 851 -31.56 -35.59 -7.23
CA PHE A 851 -32.25 -34.31 -7.47
C PHE A 851 -33.30 -34.00 -6.38
N GLU A 852 -34.20 -34.93 -6.06
CA GLU A 852 -35.18 -34.74 -4.97
C GLU A 852 -34.51 -34.50 -3.62
N PHE A 853 -33.46 -35.27 -3.31
CA PHE A 853 -32.72 -35.12 -2.07
C PHE A 853 -32.05 -33.74 -1.97
N ASP A 854 -31.47 -33.24 -3.06
CA ASP A 854 -30.85 -31.92 -3.10
C ASP A 854 -31.88 -30.80 -2.92
N LEU A 855 -33.07 -30.89 -3.51
CA LEU A 855 -34.14 -29.91 -3.30
C LEU A 855 -34.60 -29.87 -1.83
N ILE A 856 -34.74 -31.03 -1.19
CA ILE A 856 -35.07 -31.11 0.23
C ILE A 856 -33.92 -30.55 1.08
N ARG A 857 -32.68 -30.91 0.72
CA ARG A 857 -31.48 -30.49 1.46
C ARG A 857 -31.29 -28.98 1.40
N TYR A 858 -31.46 -28.33 0.26
CA TYR A 858 -31.16 -26.90 0.13
C TYR A 858 -32.38 -26.02 0.35
N PHE A 859 -33.55 -26.38 -0.19
CA PHE A 859 -34.75 -25.56 -0.14
C PHE A 859 -35.80 -26.08 0.86
N GLY A 860 -35.71 -27.33 1.31
CA GLY A 860 -36.76 -27.94 2.14
C GLY A 860 -38.06 -28.20 1.39
N ILE A 861 -38.04 -28.21 0.05
CA ILE A 861 -39.20 -28.47 -0.81
C ILE A 861 -39.10 -29.84 -1.47
N THR A 862 -40.24 -30.40 -1.86
CA THR A 862 -40.31 -31.57 -2.73
C THR A 862 -40.19 -31.17 -4.20
N SER A 863 -39.83 -32.11 -5.08
CA SER A 863 -39.73 -31.82 -6.51
C SER A 863 -41.05 -31.29 -7.09
N PRO A 864 -41.03 -30.14 -7.80
CA PRO A 864 -42.20 -29.61 -8.50
C PRO A 864 -42.49 -30.34 -9.83
N ILE A 865 -41.65 -31.30 -10.21
CA ILE A 865 -41.78 -32.06 -11.45
C ILE A 865 -41.72 -33.57 -11.18
N ALA A 866 -42.38 -34.35 -12.04
CA ALA A 866 -42.31 -35.81 -11.99
C ALA A 866 -41.01 -36.33 -12.63
N GLU A 867 -40.58 -37.54 -12.26
CA GLU A 867 -39.42 -38.23 -12.84
C GLU A 867 -39.49 -38.33 -14.38
N SER A 868 -40.70 -38.53 -14.92
CA SER A 868 -40.93 -38.56 -16.36
C SER A 868 -40.62 -37.24 -17.05
N ASP A 869 -40.89 -36.13 -16.37
CA ASP A 869 -40.65 -34.77 -16.87
C ASP A 869 -39.19 -34.39 -16.66
N PHE A 870 -38.57 -34.84 -15.56
CA PHE A 870 -37.13 -34.70 -15.32
C PHE A 870 -36.32 -35.34 -16.44
N THR A 871 -36.78 -36.45 -17.03
CA THR A 871 -36.08 -37.08 -18.16
C THR A 871 -36.29 -36.32 -19.48
N LYS A 872 -37.52 -35.82 -19.72
CA LYS A 872 -37.93 -35.24 -21.03
C LYS A 872 -37.59 -33.77 -21.21
N LEU A 873 -37.72 -32.97 -20.15
CA LEU A 873 -37.51 -31.54 -20.21
C LEU A 873 -36.01 -31.21 -20.28
N THR A 874 -35.72 -30.05 -20.84
CA THR A 874 -34.37 -29.49 -20.86
C THR A 874 -33.99 -28.93 -19.50
N ASP A 875 -32.69 -28.84 -19.23
CA ASP A 875 -32.13 -28.32 -17.99
C ASP A 875 -32.66 -26.91 -17.67
N ILE A 876 -32.82 -26.07 -18.69
CA ILE A 876 -33.35 -24.70 -18.58
C ILE A 876 -34.83 -24.72 -18.14
N GLU A 877 -35.65 -25.59 -18.75
CA GLU A 877 -37.07 -25.70 -18.40
C GLU A 877 -37.27 -26.22 -16.98
N ILE A 878 -36.46 -27.20 -16.57
CA ILE A 878 -36.49 -27.74 -15.20
C ILE A 878 -36.06 -26.65 -14.23
N THR A 879 -34.95 -25.97 -14.50
CA THR A 879 -34.42 -24.87 -13.66
C THR A 879 -35.46 -23.79 -13.44
N GLY A 880 -36.13 -23.32 -14.51
CA GLY A 880 -37.18 -22.30 -14.40
C GLY A 880 -38.38 -22.74 -13.55
N LYS A 881 -38.79 -24.02 -13.64
CA LYS A 881 -39.87 -24.56 -12.79
C LYS A 881 -39.46 -24.67 -11.33
N VAL A 882 -38.26 -25.17 -11.06
CA VAL A 882 -37.72 -25.28 -9.69
C VAL A 882 -37.54 -23.92 -9.06
N TYR A 883 -36.95 -22.97 -9.79
CA TYR A 883 -36.78 -21.58 -9.34
C TYR A 883 -38.10 -20.93 -8.95
N LYS A 884 -39.13 -21.06 -9.80
CA LYS A 884 -40.45 -20.48 -9.53
C LYS A 884 -41.08 -21.05 -8.26
N GLU A 885 -41.01 -22.36 -8.07
CA GLU A 885 -41.55 -23.01 -6.86
C GLU A 885 -40.76 -22.61 -5.61
N ALA A 886 -39.42 -22.64 -5.70
CA ALA A 886 -38.55 -22.27 -4.58
C ALA A 886 -38.71 -20.80 -4.17
N LEU A 887 -38.84 -19.88 -5.13
CA LEU A 887 -39.07 -18.46 -4.86
C LEU A 887 -40.43 -18.21 -4.19
N ALA A 888 -41.48 -18.90 -4.65
CA ALA A 888 -42.80 -18.82 -4.05
C ALA A 888 -42.78 -19.30 -2.58
N PHE A 889 -42.15 -20.46 -2.34
CA PHE A 889 -41.98 -21.00 -1.00
C PHE A 889 -41.16 -20.06 -0.09
N TYR A 890 -40.07 -19.50 -0.61
CA TYR A 890 -39.24 -18.55 0.13
C TYR A 890 -40.03 -17.31 0.54
N THR A 891 -40.79 -16.75 -0.41
CA THR A 891 -41.63 -15.55 -0.17
C THR A 891 -42.65 -15.84 0.95
N GLU A 892 -43.40 -16.93 0.85
CA GLU A 892 -44.37 -17.33 1.87
C GLU A 892 -43.71 -17.55 3.25
N LYS A 893 -42.52 -18.16 3.26
CA LYS A 893 -41.75 -18.35 4.50
C LYS A 893 -41.38 -17.01 5.13
N THR A 894 -40.81 -16.07 4.36
CA THR A 894 -40.40 -14.76 4.90
C THR A 894 -41.58 -13.99 5.52
N GLU A 895 -42.76 -14.03 4.88
CA GLU A 895 -43.99 -13.45 5.42
C GLU A 895 -44.48 -14.15 6.69
N ARG A 896 -44.35 -15.48 6.76
CA ARG A 896 -44.68 -16.24 7.98
C ARG A 896 -43.73 -15.88 9.12
N SER A 897 -42.42 -15.88 8.88
CA SER A 897 -41.42 -15.54 9.91
C SER A 897 -41.59 -14.11 10.43
N ALA A 898 -41.94 -13.15 9.57
CA ALA A 898 -42.27 -11.78 10.00
C ALA A 898 -43.50 -11.76 10.93
N ARG A 899 -44.59 -12.45 10.55
CA ARG A 899 -45.80 -12.56 11.38
C ARG A 899 -45.56 -13.24 12.73
N GLU A 900 -44.66 -14.22 12.78
CA GLU A 900 -44.28 -14.92 14.02
C GLU A 900 -43.37 -14.06 14.92
N ALA A 901 -42.50 -13.25 14.32
CA ALA A 901 -41.61 -12.35 15.05
C ALA A 901 -42.36 -11.13 15.63
N PHE A 902 -43.39 -10.63 14.94
CA PHE A 902 -44.04 -9.36 15.27
C PHE A 902 -44.63 -9.29 16.69
N PRO A 903 -45.32 -10.30 17.23
CA PRO A 903 -45.80 -10.26 18.62
C PRO A 903 -44.68 -10.05 19.64
N ILE A 904 -43.50 -10.59 19.38
CA ILE A 904 -42.33 -10.46 20.24
C ILE A 904 -41.75 -9.04 20.14
N ILE A 905 -41.58 -8.53 18.92
CA ILE A 905 -41.11 -7.15 18.66
C ILE A 905 -42.05 -6.12 19.30
N LYS A 906 -43.36 -6.30 19.09
CA LYS A 906 -44.42 -5.46 19.68
C LYS A 906 -44.35 -5.47 21.20
N GLY A 907 -44.21 -6.65 21.82
CA GLY A 907 -44.10 -6.79 23.27
C GLY A 907 -42.92 -6.03 23.85
N VAL A 908 -41.76 -6.07 23.18
CA VAL A 908 -40.56 -5.32 23.60
C VAL A 908 -40.73 -3.82 23.37
N PHE A 909 -41.23 -3.39 22.22
CA PHE A 909 -41.35 -1.95 21.88
C PHE A 909 -42.39 -1.20 22.74
N GLU A 910 -43.52 -1.84 23.09
CA GLU A 910 -44.60 -1.24 23.86
C GLU A 910 -44.39 -1.29 25.38
N GLU A 911 -43.29 -1.89 25.86
CA GLU A 911 -43.01 -2.01 27.28
C GLU A 911 -42.65 -0.64 27.91
N PRO A 912 -43.34 -0.17 28.96
CA PRO A 912 -43.24 1.22 29.44
C PRO A 912 -41.86 1.69 29.90
N ASN A 913 -40.94 0.76 30.21
CA ASN A 913 -39.58 1.03 30.68
C ASN A 913 -38.50 0.63 29.66
N ASN A 914 -38.86 0.28 28.43
CA ASN A 914 -37.89 -0.09 27.41
C ASN A 914 -37.25 1.15 26.77
N HIS A 915 -35.91 1.14 26.68
CA HIS A 915 -35.09 2.18 26.05
C HIS A 915 -34.21 1.65 24.91
N PHE A 916 -34.43 0.42 24.44
CA PHE A 916 -33.60 -0.20 23.41
C PHE A 916 -33.85 0.44 22.03
N GLU A 917 -32.79 0.96 21.40
CA GLU A 917 -32.84 1.36 19.99
C GLU A 917 -32.63 0.17 19.05
N ARG A 918 -31.77 -0.76 19.44
CA ARG A 918 -31.43 -1.98 18.67
C ARG A 918 -31.54 -3.22 19.54
N ILE A 919 -32.10 -4.27 18.96
CA ILE A 919 -32.28 -5.57 19.61
C ILE A 919 -31.50 -6.66 18.89
N VAL A 920 -31.10 -7.70 19.63
CA VAL A 920 -30.47 -8.90 19.08
C VAL A 920 -31.48 -10.05 19.08
N VAL A 921 -31.68 -10.65 17.90
CA VAL A 921 -32.59 -11.79 17.71
C VAL A 921 -31.79 -12.99 17.18
N PRO A 922 -31.74 -14.13 17.89
CA PRO A 922 -31.08 -15.32 17.40
C PRO A 922 -31.93 -16.03 16.33
N PHE A 923 -31.30 -16.42 15.23
CA PHE A 923 -31.84 -17.32 14.20
C PHE A 923 -31.02 -18.61 14.17
N THR A 924 -31.66 -19.75 13.94
CA THR A 924 -30.97 -21.04 13.85
C THR A 924 -31.51 -21.89 12.71
N ASP A 925 -30.63 -22.58 12.00
CA ASP A 925 -30.97 -23.61 11.01
C ASP A 925 -30.99 -25.04 11.63
N GLY A 926 -30.83 -25.12 12.96
CA GLY A 926 -30.71 -26.36 13.73
C GLY A 926 -29.26 -26.81 13.97
N ILE A 927 -28.27 -26.24 13.26
CA ILE A 927 -26.85 -26.56 13.40
C ILE A 927 -26.06 -25.31 13.84
N LYS A 928 -26.30 -24.20 13.17
CA LYS A 928 -25.65 -22.90 13.37
C LYS A 928 -26.67 -21.91 13.92
N THR A 929 -26.27 -21.14 14.91
CA THR A 929 -27.08 -20.03 15.46
C THR A 929 -26.38 -18.71 15.18
N LEU A 930 -27.11 -17.74 14.64
CA LEU A 930 -26.61 -16.41 14.30
C LEU A 930 -27.47 -15.34 14.99
N ASN A 931 -26.78 -14.37 15.59
CA ASN A 931 -27.39 -13.26 16.31
C ASN A 931 -27.57 -12.09 15.35
N VAL A 932 -28.81 -11.81 14.97
CA VAL A 932 -29.17 -10.73 14.05
C VAL A 932 -29.44 -9.46 14.86
N VAL A 933 -28.77 -8.37 14.50
CA VAL A 933 -29.04 -7.05 15.09
C VAL A 933 -30.03 -6.30 14.19
N THR A 934 -31.13 -5.81 14.76
CA THR A 934 -32.14 -5.03 14.04
C THR A 934 -32.53 -3.76 14.81
N ASP A 935 -32.99 -2.73 14.09
CA ASP A 935 -33.57 -1.51 14.65
C ASP A 935 -34.99 -1.79 15.13
N LEU A 936 -35.23 -1.61 16.44
CA LEU A 936 -36.49 -2.01 17.06
C LEU A 936 -37.68 -1.21 16.50
N LYS A 937 -37.48 0.09 16.26
CA LYS A 937 -38.56 0.96 15.76
C LYS A 937 -38.92 0.60 14.32
N LYS A 938 -37.94 0.43 13.45
CA LYS A 938 -38.19 0.00 12.06
C LYS A 938 -38.82 -1.40 12.00
N ALA A 939 -38.40 -2.31 12.88
CA ALA A 939 -38.99 -3.64 12.97
C ALA A 939 -40.45 -3.61 13.45
N TYR A 940 -40.81 -2.69 14.34
CA TYR A 940 -42.19 -2.44 14.75
C TYR A 940 -43.03 -1.82 13.62
N ASP A 941 -42.55 -0.72 13.02
CA ASP A 941 -43.25 0.02 11.97
C ASP A 941 -43.47 -0.81 10.69
N SER A 942 -42.62 -1.83 10.46
CA SER A 942 -42.69 -2.75 9.31
C SER A 942 -43.39 -4.08 9.61
N GLU A 943 -44.05 -4.22 10.76
CA GLU A 943 -44.72 -5.47 11.18
C GLU A 943 -43.79 -6.72 11.14
N GLY A 944 -42.51 -6.54 11.46
CA GLY A 944 -41.50 -7.59 11.49
C GLY A 944 -40.72 -7.82 10.18
N SER A 945 -41.12 -7.20 9.05
CA SER A 945 -40.41 -7.39 7.77
C SER A 945 -38.96 -6.87 7.79
N GLN A 946 -38.67 -5.80 8.53
CA GLN A 946 -37.30 -5.30 8.67
C GLN A 946 -36.37 -6.32 9.34
N LEU A 947 -36.84 -7.08 10.33
CA LEU A 947 -36.03 -8.10 10.99
C LEU A 947 -35.60 -9.19 10.00
N ILE A 948 -36.49 -9.57 9.08
CA ILE A 948 -36.18 -10.56 8.04
C ILE A 948 -35.17 -10.00 7.04
N ALA A 949 -35.28 -8.73 6.64
CA ALA A 949 -34.28 -8.08 5.80
C ALA A 949 -32.91 -7.99 6.48
N ASP A 950 -32.87 -7.69 7.79
CA ASP A 950 -31.63 -7.70 8.57
C ASP A 950 -31.05 -9.12 8.73
N PHE A 951 -31.91 -10.14 8.83
CA PHE A 951 -31.50 -11.54 8.80
C PHE A 951 -30.84 -11.89 7.45
N GLU A 952 -31.50 -11.59 6.32
CA GLU A 952 -30.95 -11.79 4.98
C GLU A 952 -29.56 -11.14 4.82
N LYS A 953 -29.43 -9.88 5.29
CA LYS A 953 -28.18 -9.13 5.27
C LYS A 953 -27.08 -9.80 6.09
N ASN A 954 -27.34 -10.13 7.34
CA ASN A 954 -26.32 -10.66 8.25
C ASN A 954 -25.83 -12.05 7.83
N ILE A 955 -26.75 -12.92 7.39
CA ILE A 955 -26.43 -14.26 6.88
C ILE A 955 -25.56 -14.17 5.63
N THR A 956 -26.00 -13.37 4.65
CA THR A 956 -25.26 -13.21 3.40
C THR A 956 -23.86 -12.66 3.66
N LEU A 957 -23.75 -11.61 4.48
CA LEU A 957 -22.46 -11.00 4.81
C LEU A 957 -21.51 -11.99 5.51
N SER A 958 -22.00 -12.71 6.52
CA SER A 958 -21.21 -13.66 7.32
C SER A 958 -20.69 -14.83 6.49
N ILE A 959 -21.53 -15.43 5.64
CA ILE A 959 -21.15 -16.58 4.82
C ILE A 959 -20.17 -16.15 3.73
N VAL A 960 -20.42 -15.00 3.08
CA VAL A 960 -19.49 -14.43 2.08
C VAL A 960 -18.13 -14.13 2.72
N ASP A 961 -18.09 -13.58 3.94
CA ASP A 961 -16.85 -13.32 4.67
C ASP A 961 -16.04 -14.59 4.95
N GLU A 962 -16.69 -15.63 5.47
CA GLU A 962 -16.03 -16.87 5.83
C GLU A 962 -15.47 -17.58 4.58
N ALA A 963 -16.27 -17.65 3.52
CA ALA A 963 -15.88 -18.26 2.26
C ALA A 963 -14.74 -17.48 1.59
N TRP A 964 -14.82 -16.15 1.58
CA TRP A 964 -13.79 -15.29 0.99
C TRP A 964 -12.46 -15.41 1.74
N LYS A 965 -12.47 -15.41 3.08
CA LYS A 965 -11.25 -15.64 3.89
C LYS A 965 -10.60 -16.97 3.53
N LYS A 966 -11.37 -18.07 3.46
CA LYS A 966 -10.87 -19.39 3.05
C LYS A 966 -10.31 -19.38 1.63
N HIS A 967 -10.98 -18.68 0.71
CA HIS A 967 -10.53 -18.54 -0.68
C HIS A 967 -9.21 -17.78 -0.79
N LEU A 968 -9.04 -16.67 -0.08
CA LEU A 968 -7.78 -15.91 -0.05
C LEU A 968 -6.59 -16.80 0.37
N ARG A 969 -6.77 -17.67 1.36
CA ARG A 969 -5.74 -18.64 1.76
C ARG A 969 -5.40 -19.62 0.63
N LYS A 970 -6.40 -20.21 -0.02
CA LYS A 970 -6.19 -21.11 -1.17
C LYS A 970 -5.48 -20.39 -2.32
N MET A 971 -5.76 -19.11 -2.51
CA MET A 971 -5.13 -18.28 -3.54
C MET A 971 -3.66 -18.00 -3.25
N ASP A 972 -3.29 -17.80 -1.98
CA ASP A 972 -1.90 -17.67 -1.54
C ASP A 972 -1.14 -19.00 -1.76
N GLU A 973 -1.73 -20.13 -1.35
CA GLU A 973 -1.18 -21.48 -1.57
C GLU A 973 -1.00 -21.79 -3.08
N LEU A 974 -1.98 -21.44 -3.91
CA LEU A 974 -1.92 -21.60 -5.37
C LEU A 974 -0.81 -20.74 -6.00
N LYS A 975 -0.62 -19.50 -5.53
CA LYS A 975 0.41 -18.61 -6.06
C LYS A 975 1.81 -19.18 -5.85
N GLN A 976 2.04 -19.86 -4.74
CA GLN A 976 3.29 -20.55 -4.43
C GLN A 976 3.45 -21.83 -5.26
N SER A 977 2.44 -22.71 -5.28
CA SER A 977 2.53 -24.01 -5.94
C SER A 977 2.75 -23.91 -7.45
N VAL A 978 2.14 -22.91 -8.09
CA VAL A 978 2.23 -22.72 -9.55
C VAL A 978 3.64 -22.27 -10.00
N GLN A 979 4.50 -21.80 -9.09
CA GLN A 979 5.91 -21.54 -9.46
C GLN A 979 6.66 -22.82 -9.84
N LEU A 980 6.25 -23.98 -9.32
CA LEU A 980 6.84 -25.28 -9.68
C LEU A 980 6.53 -25.70 -11.11
N ALA A 981 5.48 -25.14 -11.74
CA ALA A 981 5.11 -25.45 -13.12
C ALA A 981 6.15 -24.95 -14.16
N VAL A 982 7.07 -24.07 -13.76
CA VAL A 982 8.21 -23.66 -14.60
C VAL A 982 9.06 -24.87 -15.00
N HIS A 983 9.16 -25.89 -14.13
CA HIS A 983 9.89 -27.13 -14.42
C HIS A 983 9.24 -27.97 -15.54
N GLU A 984 7.94 -27.79 -15.78
CA GLU A 984 7.19 -28.44 -16.86
C GLU A 984 7.16 -27.63 -18.17
N GLN A 985 7.89 -26.53 -18.27
CA GLN A 985 7.90 -25.60 -19.43
C GLN A 985 6.52 -24.99 -19.76
N LYS A 986 5.64 -24.87 -18.76
CA LYS A 986 4.35 -24.16 -18.89
C LYS A 986 4.46 -22.74 -18.30
N ASP A 987 3.62 -21.82 -18.77
CA ASP A 987 3.53 -20.47 -18.20
C ASP A 987 2.79 -20.51 -16.84
N PRO A 988 3.47 -20.19 -15.72
CA PRO A 988 2.85 -20.17 -14.39
C PRO A 988 1.65 -19.22 -14.31
N LEU A 989 1.68 -18.07 -14.99
CA LEU A 989 0.59 -17.10 -14.91
C LEU A 989 -0.70 -17.66 -15.56
N LEU A 990 -0.56 -18.42 -16.65
CA LEU A 990 -1.70 -19.04 -17.32
C LEU A 990 -2.36 -20.11 -16.45
N ILE A 991 -1.55 -20.98 -15.83
CA ILE A 991 -2.04 -22.01 -14.90
C ILE A 991 -2.72 -21.35 -13.71
N TYR A 992 -2.08 -20.33 -13.13
CA TYR A 992 -2.66 -19.57 -12.02
C TYR A 992 -4.03 -18.99 -12.39
N LYS A 993 -4.19 -18.38 -13.56
CA LYS A 993 -5.47 -17.84 -14.03
C LYS A 993 -6.57 -18.91 -14.13
N LEU A 994 -6.25 -20.07 -14.69
CA LEU A 994 -7.20 -21.16 -14.87
C LEU A 994 -7.64 -21.76 -13.52
N GLU A 995 -6.68 -22.09 -12.67
CA GLU A 995 -6.96 -22.67 -11.35
C GLU A 995 -7.64 -21.66 -10.42
N ALA A 996 -7.22 -20.40 -10.44
CA ALA A 996 -7.85 -19.32 -9.69
C ALA A 996 -9.32 -19.14 -10.07
N PHE A 997 -9.64 -19.22 -11.37
CA PHE A 997 -11.01 -19.14 -11.85
C PHE A 997 -11.86 -20.32 -11.36
N ASN A 998 -11.33 -21.55 -11.41
CA ASN A 998 -12.02 -22.74 -10.93
C ASN A 998 -12.28 -22.69 -9.42
N LEU A 999 -11.26 -22.29 -8.63
CA LEU A 999 -11.40 -22.10 -7.18
C LEU A 999 -12.46 -21.05 -6.86
N PHE A 1000 -12.45 -19.92 -7.59
CA PHE A 1000 -13.41 -18.85 -7.38
C PHE A 1000 -14.84 -19.24 -7.75
N ARG A 1001 -15.04 -19.91 -8.88
CA ARG A 1001 -16.34 -20.46 -9.28
C ARG A 1001 -16.87 -21.43 -8.23
N GLY A 1002 -16.04 -22.39 -7.81
CA GLY A 1002 -16.41 -23.33 -6.75
C GLY A 1002 -16.73 -22.66 -5.41
N MET A 1003 -16.02 -21.58 -5.07
CA MET A 1003 -16.33 -20.75 -3.90
C MET A 1003 -17.71 -20.09 -4.04
N LEU A 1004 -18.02 -19.46 -5.17
CA LEU A 1004 -19.32 -18.80 -5.40
C LEU A 1004 -20.48 -19.80 -5.35
N ASP A 1005 -20.33 -20.98 -5.99
CA ASP A 1005 -21.36 -22.03 -5.96
C ASP A 1005 -21.65 -22.49 -4.52
N ASN A 1006 -20.59 -22.64 -3.70
CA ASN A 1006 -20.73 -23.01 -2.29
C ASN A 1006 -21.37 -21.88 -1.47
N VAL A 1007 -20.99 -20.62 -1.70
CA VAL A 1007 -21.60 -19.46 -1.03
C VAL A 1007 -23.09 -19.39 -1.35
N ASN A 1008 -23.47 -19.50 -2.63
CA ASN A 1008 -24.86 -19.48 -3.06
C ASN A 1008 -25.65 -20.60 -2.34
N LYS A 1009 -25.14 -21.84 -2.35
CA LYS A 1009 -25.76 -22.99 -1.66
C LYS A 1009 -25.91 -22.78 -0.16
N GLU A 1010 -24.86 -22.30 0.52
CA GLU A 1010 -24.87 -22.11 1.97
C GLU A 1010 -25.82 -20.97 2.38
N VAL A 1011 -25.77 -19.82 1.69
CA VAL A 1011 -26.68 -18.69 1.93
C VAL A 1011 -28.12 -19.15 1.74
N ILE A 1012 -28.44 -19.71 0.59
CA ILE A 1012 -29.81 -20.13 0.28
C ILE A 1012 -30.29 -21.22 1.25
N SER A 1013 -29.45 -22.20 1.59
CA SER A 1013 -29.84 -23.23 2.56
C SER A 1013 -30.15 -22.65 3.93
N PHE A 1014 -29.35 -21.70 4.40
CA PHE A 1014 -29.58 -21.05 5.68
C PHE A 1014 -30.85 -20.20 5.63
N LEU A 1015 -31.06 -19.41 4.58
CA LEU A 1015 -32.26 -18.58 4.45
C LEU A 1015 -33.55 -19.43 4.42
N PHE A 1016 -33.54 -20.58 3.75
CA PHE A 1016 -34.70 -21.49 3.68
C PHE A 1016 -34.93 -22.29 4.97
N LYS A 1017 -33.90 -22.60 5.76
CA LYS A 1017 -34.04 -23.40 7.01
C LYS A 1017 -34.01 -22.58 8.30
N GLY A 1018 -33.47 -21.37 8.27
CA GLY A 1018 -33.29 -20.54 9.44
C GLY A 1018 -34.64 -20.08 9.98
N ASP A 1019 -34.93 -20.44 11.21
CA ASP A 1019 -36.16 -20.05 11.92
C ASP A 1019 -35.82 -19.49 13.31
N LEU A 1020 -36.82 -18.88 13.95
CA LEU A 1020 -36.72 -18.45 15.35
C LEU A 1020 -36.69 -19.68 16.28
N PRO A 1021 -35.94 -19.64 17.40
CA PRO A 1021 -35.86 -20.77 18.32
C PRO A 1021 -37.23 -21.17 18.90
N ALA A 1022 -37.62 -22.44 18.75
CA ALA A 1022 -38.96 -22.93 19.10
C ALA A 1022 -39.21 -23.14 20.61
N GLN A 1023 -38.23 -22.94 21.50
CA GLN A 1023 -38.37 -23.19 22.94
C GLN A 1023 -37.68 -22.13 23.81
N ASN A 1024 -38.46 -21.56 24.72
CA ASN A 1024 -38.17 -20.43 25.62
C ASN A 1024 -37.88 -19.12 24.87
N VAL A 1025 -38.67 -18.08 25.18
CA VAL A 1025 -38.42 -16.71 24.74
C VAL A 1025 -36.93 -16.42 24.99
N PRO A 1026 -36.07 -16.32 23.95
CA PRO A 1026 -34.71 -15.90 24.19
C PRO A 1026 -34.80 -14.50 24.77
N GLU A 1027 -34.14 -14.23 25.91
CA GLU A 1027 -34.10 -12.88 26.47
C GLU A 1027 -33.60 -11.94 25.37
N ILE A 1028 -34.50 -11.12 24.82
CA ILE A 1028 -34.13 -10.11 23.84
C ILE A 1028 -33.28 -9.11 24.59
N HIS A 1029 -31.99 -9.13 24.30
CA HIS A 1029 -31.03 -8.25 24.90
C HIS A 1029 -30.83 -7.00 24.04
N GLU A 1030 -30.60 -5.87 24.70
CA GLU A 1030 -30.07 -4.68 24.07
C GLU A 1030 -28.77 -5.02 23.33
N ALA A 1031 -28.67 -4.60 22.07
CA ALA A 1031 -27.42 -4.71 21.32
C ALA A 1031 -26.38 -3.74 21.90
N ARG A 1032 -25.65 -4.17 22.93
CA ARG A 1032 -24.48 -3.41 23.42
C ARG A 1032 -23.41 -3.38 22.34
N GLU A 1033 -22.89 -2.19 22.02
CA GLU A 1033 -21.73 -2.03 21.14
C GLU A 1033 -20.48 -2.64 21.78
N VAL A 1034 -20.36 -3.97 21.74
CA VAL A 1034 -19.10 -4.65 21.96
C VAL A 1034 -18.34 -4.50 20.65
N ARG A 1035 -17.61 -3.39 20.49
CA ARG A 1035 -16.54 -3.31 19.48
C ARG A 1035 -15.55 -4.41 19.83
N GLN A 1036 -15.67 -5.58 19.20
CA GLN A 1036 -14.60 -6.57 19.22
C GLN A 1036 -13.39 -5.89 18.57
N LYS A 1037 -12.41 -5.51 19.39
CA LYS A 1037 -11.09 -5.14 18.88
C LYS A 1037 -10.45 -6.43 18.37
N GLU A 1038 -10.74 -6.78 17.12
CA GLU A 1038 -9.92 -7.75 16.42
C GLU A 1038 -8.52 -7.13 16.25
N ASN A 1039 -7.50 -7.77 16.82
CA ASN A 1039 -6.12 -7.35 16.68
C ASN A 1039 -5.60 -7.72 15.28
N PHE A 1040 -6.00 -6.95 14.28
CA PHE A 1040 -5.47 -7.08 12.93
C PHE A 1040 -4.00 -6.67 12.88
N LYS A 1041 -3.19 -7.41 12.12
CA LYS A 1041 -1.80 -7.07 11.83
C LYS A 1041 -1.72 -6.52 10.41
N LEU A 1042 -1.14 -5.33 10.26
CA LEU A 1042 -0.92 -4.68 8.97
C LEU A 1042 0.48 -5.06 8.48
N SER A 1043 0.57 -5.70 7.32
CA SER A 1043 1.86 -6.07 6.71
C SER A 1043 1.98 -5.53 5.29
N LYS A 1044 3.23 -5.41 4.85
CA LYS A 1044 3.61 -5.32 3.45
C LYS A 1044 4.46 -6.55 3.17
N ASP A 1045 4.01 -7.42 2.29
CA ASP A 1045 4.85 -8.54 1.85
C ASP A 1045 5.85 -8.03 0.83
N GLU A 1046 7.13 -8.21 1.12
CA GLU A 1046 8.13 -8.23 0.07
C GLU A 1046 8.03 -9.57 -0.65
N VAL A 1047 7.76 -9.52 -1.95
CA VAL A 1047 8.04 -10.67 -2.81
C VAL A 1047 9.56 -10.80 -2.82
N VAL A 1048 10.07 -11.75 -2.03
CA VAL A 1048 11.47 -12.14 -2.09
C VAL A 1048 11.69 -12.80 -3.44
N ASN A 1049 12.04 -12.00 -4.44
CA ASN A 1049 12.67 -12.51 -5.64
C ASN A 1049 14.15 -12.73 -5.29
N SER A 1050 14.68 -13.86 -5.73
CA SER A 1050 15.96 -14.44 -5.29
C SER A 1050 17.20 -13.56 -5.52
N GLU A 1051 17.12 -12.44 -6.25
CA GLU A 1051 18.29 -11.75 -6.79
C GLU A 1051 18.82 -10.53 -6.00
N ASP A 1052 18.11 -10.00 -4.98
CA ASP A 1052 18.42 -8.64 -4.45
C ASP A 1052 19.01 -8.56 -3.02
N ILE A 1053 19.44 -9.67 -2.41
CA ILE A 1053 19.79 -9.66 -0.97
C ILE A 1053 21.32 -9.65 -0.76
N ASN A 1054 21.86 -8.45 -0.49
CA ASN A 1054 23.24 -8.27 -0.03
C ASN A 1054 23.41 -6.87 0.62
N ARG A 1055 23.29 -6.75 1.96
CA ARG A 1055 24.43 -6.70 2.92
C ARG A 1055 24.26 -5.77 4.14
N GLU A 1056 24.29 -6.42 5.30
CA GLU A 1056 25.18 -6.29 6.49
C GLU A 1056 25.27 -5.03 7.38
N ALA A 1057 25.51 -5.34 8.67
CA ALA A 1057 25.41 -4.53 9.87
C ALA A 1057 26.76 -4.19 10.55
N GLY A 1058 26.71 -3.23 11.49
CA GLY A 1058 27.70 -3.05 12.56
C GLY A 1058 27.49 -1.79 13.41
N GLU A 1059 27.05 -1.96 14.66
CA GLU A 1059 26.54 -0.96 15.63
C GLU A 1059 27.56 -0.09 16.42
N THR A 1060 27.10 1.01 17.05
CA THR A 1060 27.10 1.15 18.54
C THR A 1060 26.14 2.25 19.07
N GLN A 1061 25.64 2.02 20.30
CA GLN A 1061 24.50 2.63 21.03
C GLN A 1061 24.61 4.11 21.47
N GLN A 1062 23.44 4.77 21.64
CA GLN A 1062 23.15 5.59 22.85
C GLN A 1062 21.64 5.87 23.09
N ARG A 1063 21.28 5.96 24.39
CA ARG A 1063 19.95 6.01 25.03
C ARG A 1063 19.03 7.14 24.53
N GLN A 1064 17.74 6.82 24.31
CA GLN A 1064 16.66 7.83 24.20
C GLN A 1064 15.92 8.01 25.53
N VAL A 1065 15.76 9.29 25.87
CA VAL A 1065 15.02 9.83 27.01
C VAL A 1065 13.55 9.96 26.62
N THR A 1066 12.65 9.65 27.55
CA THR A 1066 11.19 9.81 27.43
C THR A 1066 10.79 11.25 27.11
N GLU A 1067 10.17 11.47 25.95
CA GLU A 1067 9.60 12.76 25.57
C GLU A 1067 8.37 13.08 26.44
N THR A 1068 8.39 14.25 27.06
CA THR A 1068 7.28 14.78 27.85
C THR A 1068 6.38 15.60 26.92
N ILE A 1069 5.10 15.25 26.84
CA ILE A 1069 4.09 15.99 26.08
C ILE A 1069 3.95 17.39 26.71
N VAL A 1070 4.38 18.43 26.00
CA VAL A 1070 4.09 19.82 26.35
C VAL A 1070 2.64 20.10 25.95
N ARG A 1071 1.81 20.50 26.92
CA ARG A 1071 0.42 20.89 26.68
C ARG A 1071 0.35 22.33 26.18
N ASP A 1072 -0.33 22.56 25.06
CA ASP A 1072 -0.52 23.89 24.47
C ASP A 1072 -1.54 24.78 25.21
N MET A 1073 -2.28 24.25 26.19
CA MET A 1073 -3.22 25.05 26.99
C MET A 1073 -3.11 24.77 28.50
N PRO A 1074 -3.28 25.80 29.36
CA PRO A 1074 -3.40 25.62 30.80
C PRO A 1074 -4.56 24.67 31.12
N LYS A 1075 -4.36 23.78 32.09
CA LYS A 1075 -5.42 22.88 32.56
C LYS A 1075 -6.54 23.70 33.22
N ILE A 1076 -7.69 23.82 32.54
CA ILE A 1076 -8.92 24.35 33.15
C ILE A 1076 -9.46 23.26 34.09
N ASN A 1077 -9.59 23.56 35.38
CA ASN A 1077 -10.14 22.62 36.35
C ASN A 1077 -11.67 22.61 36.28
N ARG A 1078 -12.30 21.48 36.64
CA ARG A 1078 -13.76 21.29 36.60
C ARG A 1078 -14.58 22.36 37.35
N ASN A 1079 -13.98 23.08 38.28
CA ASN A 1079 -14.64 24.11 39.08
C ASN A 1079 -14.33 25.54 38.63
N ASP A 1080 -13.44 25.73 37.65
CA ASP A 1080 -13.07 27.04 37.16
C ASP A 1080 -14.26 27.65 36.41
N THR A 1081 -14.48 28.94 36.63
CA THR A 1081 -15.55 29.68 35.96
C THR A 1081 -15.06 30.07 34.57
N VAL A 1082 -15.81 29.69 33.56
CA VAL A 1082 -15.54 29.96 32.15
C VAL A 1082 -16.71 30.67 31.51
N THR A 1083 -16.44 31.54 30.56
CA THR A 1083 -17.46 32.16 29.71
C THR A 1083 -17.58 31.34 28.45
N VAL A 1084 -18.80 30.93 28.10
CA VAL A 1084 -19.12 30.20 26.88
C VAL A 1084 -20.11 31.00 26.03
N GLN A 1085 -20.02 30.86 24.72
CA GLN A 1085 -20.87 31.55 23.75
C GLN A 1085 -21.60 30.55 22.87
N GLU A 1086 -22.91 30.74 22.70
CA GLU A 1086 -23.75 29.93 21.82
C GLU A 1086 -23.43 30.23 20.35
N VAL A 1087 -23.11 29.21 19.57
CA VAL A 1087 -22.62 29.31 18.18
C VAL A 1087 -23.70 29.87 17.24
N ALA A 1088 -24.98 29.57 17.50
CA ALA A 1088 -26.09 29.98 16.64
C ALA A 1088 -26.53 31.44 16.84
N THR A 1089 -26.46 31.95 18.08
CA THR A 1089 -27.05 33.23 18.47
C THR A 1089 -26.03 34.28 18.91
N GLY A 1090 -24.81 33.86 19.27
CA GLY A 1090 -23.78 34.73 19.83
C GLY A 1090 -23.98 35.09 21.30
N ASN A 1091 -24.98 34.52 21.99
CA ASN A 1091 -25.23 34.79 23.41
C ASN A 1091 -24.14 34.20 24.30
N THR A 1092 -23.64 34.99 25.26
CA THR A 1092 -22.61 34.56 26.20
C THR A 1092 -23.18 34.23 27.58
N GLU A 1093 -22.81 33.08 28.14
CA GLU A 1093 -23.10 32.68 29.51
C GLU A 1093 -21.83 32.38 30.30
N THR A 1094 -21.82 32.70 31.60
CA THR A 1094 -20.68 32.41 32.49
C THR A 1094 -21.06 31.31 33.47
N MET A 1095 -20.34 30.19 33.43
CA MET A 1095 -20.63 29.01 34.26
C MET A 1095 -19.37 28.22 34.62
N LYS A 1096 -19.48 27.22 35.50
CA LYS A 1096 -18.33 26.34 35.84
C LYS A 1096 -18.00 25.40 34.68
N PHE A 1097 -16.72 25.13 34.45
CA PHE A 1097 -16.24 24.30 33.35
C PHE A 1097 -16.94 22.93 33.28
N LYS A 1098 -17.25 22.28 34.41
CA LYS A 1098 -18.01 21.01 34.41
C LYS A 1098 -19.41 21.06 33.80
N LYS A 1099 -20.04 22.25 33.73
CA LYS A 1099 -21.34 22.46 33.06
C LYS A 1099 -21.11 22.87 31.60
N ALA A 1100 -20.12 23.72 31.37
CA ALA A 1100 -19.71 24.13 30.03
C ALA A 1100 -19.19 22.95 29.21
N GLU A 1101 -18.51 21.97 29.82
CA GLU A 1101 -17.93 20.80 29.17
C GLU A 1101 -18.96 20.01 28.36
N THR A 1102 -20.17 19.85 28.89
CA THR A 1102 -21.28 19.16 28.21
C THR A 1102 -21.84 19.97 27.04
N LEU A 1103 -21.90 21.30 27.18
CA LEU A 1103 -22.35 22.24 26.15
C LEU A 1103 -21.30 22.47 25.04
N ILE A 1104 -20.02 22.39 25.39
CA ILE A 1104 -18.91 22.46 24.43
C ILE A 1104 -18.81 21.13 23.66
N ALA A 1105 -19.05 20.00 24.33
CA ALA A 1105 -19.05 18.69 23.68
C ALA A 1105 -20.18 18.52 22.66
N SER A 1106 -21.31 19.22 22.82
CA SER A 1106 -22.39 19.23 21.81
C SER A 1106 -22.05 20.08 20.58
N GLY A 1107 -21.00 20.91 20.64
CA GLY A 1107 -20.60 21.80 19.55
C GLY A 1107 -21.48 23.05 19.39
N GLU A 1108 -22.50 23.20 20.24
CA GLU A 1108 -23.42 24.36 20.23
C GLU A 1108 -22.85 25.56 20.97
N TRP A 1109 -21.85 25.35 21.85
CA TRP A 1109 -21.24 26.41 22.66
C TRP A 1109 -19.72 26.35 22.59
N VAL A 1110 -19.07 27.52 22.61
CA VAL A 1110 -17.61 27.65 22.56
C VAL A 1110 -17.08 28.47 23.73
N LEU A 1111 -15.88 28.16 24.21
CA LEU A 1111 -15.20 28.98 25.23
C LEU A 1111 -14.83 30.35 24.66
N VAL A 1112 -15.26 31.40 25.33
CA VAL A 1112 -14.81 32.78 25.09
C VAL A 1112 -13.57 33.00 25.96
N LYS A 1113 -12.48 33.44 25.34
CA LYS A 1113 -11.23 33.78 26.05
C LYS A 1113 -11.30 35.13 26.72
#